data_AF-A0A849TGG4-F1
#
_entry.id   AF-A0A849TGG4-F1
#
_cell.length_a   1.000
_cell.length_b   1.000
_cell.length_c   1.000
_cell.angle_alpha   90.00
_cell.angle_beta   90.00
_cell.angle_gamma   90.00
#
_symmetry.space_group_name_H-M   'P 1'
#
loop_
_entity.id
_entity.type
_entity.pdbx_description
1 polymer ?
#
loop_
_entity_poly.entity_id
_entity_poly.type
_entity_poly.pdbx_seq_one_letter_code
_entity_poly.pdbx_strand_id
1 'polypeptide(L)'
;MCMRFRGFSDFGLLLGLSVLAVIAPLTRAVAEPQIQWRVANSFRFFLDPADTEVHRATYEALSDDERKAPVLSAERALSERHAEGWASTMLGNTCWNAQQNQHRCPDVGSYINPKSHKIRAEVRELPEGETVDCVWRTTPLSGRGSGGTVTVPCNVAVELEVPYPAGARVVVEVGGQKVAATEAVVQDLFIVGFGDSFGSGEGNPDVPVRFSRERGADYGLRTKEVALAGYPARVGAWEKIGDQKFIDENARWLDQACHRSLYSHQLRAALQLSVEAPQRAVTYVGLACSGAETTFGLFLRYKGHEWVPNPPQLSQISSLADAQCAGVEATAYDLPEAYHMKERVPELKGGLVLKKCDLKQARKIDLLFLSVGGNDMGFARLVANAVLADQSSLRSLGGWFGQVHGPTEAQALLDVLGDRYKSLNRAFHSILHVPWNESDRIVLTGYPPMAALEDGKSVCPDGQAGMTVLPDFAMSQKKAREAGVAAERLNAIMATSAKEHNWSFVDAHRRDFQGRGLCAGWADMALNSADDLRLPIQRDGKWEPYNPADWRAYASRQRWFRTPNDAFMTGHFHVPQGMMQTVLKAQGYNWVQLLLAATYSGAFHPTAEGHAAIADALAARSRGIIEKYASRGQRRAEQ
;
A
#
# COMPACT_ATOMS: atom_id res chain seq x y z
N MET A 1 66.07 -5.27 66.06
CA MET A 1 65.70 -5.83 67.37
C MET A 1 64.90 -7.10 67.10
N CYS A 2 65.43 -8.26 67.55
CA CYS A 2 64.85 -9.60 67.80
C CYS A 2 63.51 -10.00 67.12
N MET A 3 63.22 -11.23 66.68
CA MET A 3 63.69 -12.55 67.08
C MET A 3 63.08 -13.60 66.11
N ARG A 4 63.75 -14.76 65.99
CA ARG A 4 63.22 -16.03 65.43
C ARG A 4 61.97 -16.52 66.19
N PHE A 5 61.12 -17.35 65.54
CA PHE A 5 60.65 -18.62 66.13
C PHE A 5 60.32 -19.69 65.07
N ARG A 6 60.62 -20.94 65.42
CA ARG A 6 60.51 -22.22 64.68
C ARG A 6 59.17 -22.93 64.99
N GLY A 7 58.78 -23.89 64.14
CA GLY A 7 57.94 -25.07 64.49
C GLY A 7 57.43 -25.80 63.23
N PHE A 8 58.05 -26.92 62.80
CA PHE A 8 57.57 -28.33 62.93
C PHE A 8 56.15 -28.58 62.37
N SER A 9 56.02 -29.15 61.16
CA SER A 9 55.91 -30.59 60.81
C SER A 9 54.51 -31.15 61.03
N ASP A 10 53.80 -31.56 59.96
CA ASP A 10 53.01 -32.79 59.99
C ASP A 10 52.56 -33.29 58.59
N PHE A 11 52.53 -34.63 58.52
CA PHE A 11 52.21 -35.51 57.41
C PHE A 11 50.78 -35.30 56.87
N GLY A 12 50.62 -35.33 55.54
CA GLY A 12 49.32 -35.33 54.86
C GLY A 12 49.35 -36.17 53.59
N LEU A 13 48.71 -37.33 53.66
CA LEU A 13 48.56 -38.40 52.68
C LEU A 13 48.00 -37.90 51.32
N LEU A 14 48.75 -38.08 50.21
CA LEU A 14 48.27 -37.87 48.85
C LEU A 14 47.50 -39.12 48.37
N LEU A 15 46.18 -39.09 48.47
CA LEU A 15 45.28 -40.04 47.80
C LEU A 15 45.15 -39.64 46.33
N GLY A 16 45.79 -40.42 45.44
CA GLY A 16 45.59 -40.33 44.00
C GLY A 16 44.22 -40.85 43.61
N LEU A 17 43.28 -39.95 43.33
CA LEU A 17 41.99 -40.26 42.69
C LEU A 17 42.20 -40.32 41.17
N SER A 18 42.35 -41.54 40.66
CA SER A 18 42.32 -41.83 39.23
C SER A 18 40.90 -41.63 38.70
N VAL A 19 40.62 -40.47 38.12
CA VAL A 19 39.36 -40.21 37.39
C VAL A 19 39.44 -40.95 36.06
N LEU A 20 38.76 -42.11 35.96
CA LEU A 20 38.44 -42.73 34.68
C LEU A 20 37.45 -41.81 33.94
N ALA A 21 37.94 -41.08 32.94
CA ALA A 21 37.09 -40.38 31.99
C ALA A 21 36.36 -41.42 31.13
N VAL A 22 35.08 -41.66 31.44
CA VAL A 22 34.17 -42.39 30.56
C VAL A 22 33.94 -41.50 29.34
N ILE A 23 34.62 -41.80 28.23
CA ILE A 23 34.32 -41.22 26.92
C ILE A 23 32.99 -41.83 26.47
N ALA A 24 31.89 -41.16 26.79
CA ALA A 24 30.62 -41.47 26.16
C ALA A 24 30.74 -41.12 24.66
N PRO A 25 30.37 -42.02 23.73
CA PRO A 25 30.33 -41.65 22.33
C PRO A 25 29.30 -40.53 22.16
N LEU A 26 29.73 -39.41 21.60
CA LEU A 26 28.83 -38.39 21.06
C LEU A 26 28.07 -39.04 19.89
N THR A 27 26.98 -39.73 20.19
CA THR A 27 25.99 -40.10 19.19
C THR A 27 25.39 -38.79 18.67
N ARG A 28 25.85 -38.37 17.49
CA ARG A 28 25.23 -37.29 16.74
C ARG A 28 23.78 -37.73 16.51
N ALA A 29 22.83 -37.10 17.20
CA ALA A 29 21.42 -37.37 16.97
C ALA A 29 21.15 -37.11 15.49
N VAL A 30 20.80 -38.16 14.74
CA VAL A 30 20.36 -38.00 13.35
C VAL A 30 19.03 -37.25 13.44
N ALA A 31 18.98 -36.04 12.89
CA ALA A 31 17.74 -35.30 12.85
C ALA A 31 16.69 -36.11 12.08
N GLU A 32 15.49 -36.23 12.64
CA GLU A 32 14.42 -37.00 11.99
C GLU A 32 13.94 -36.27 10.72
N PRO A 33 13.64 -36.98 9.63
CA PRO A 33 13.12 -36.36 8.42
C PRO A 33 11.85 -35.56 8.68
N GLN A 34 11.82 -34.31 8.20
CA GLN A 34 10.67 -33.41 8.38
C GLN A 34 10.18 -32.86 7.06
N ILE A 35 8.86 -32.76 6.91
CA ILE A 35 8.24 -32.05 5.79
C ILE A 35 8.18 -30.57 6.13
N GLN A 36 8.91 -29.75 5.37
CA GLN A 36 8.73 -28.31 5.35
C GLN A 36 7.86 -27.93 4.16
N TRP A 37 6.94 -27.00 4.38
CA TRP A 37 6.07 -26.54 3.30
C TRP A 37 5.68 -25.08 3.46
N ARG A 38 5.43 -24.45 2.33
CA ARG A 38 4.93 -23.08 2.23
C ARG A 38 3.86 -22.96 1.14
N VAL A 39 2.99 -21.96 1.23
CA VAL A 39 2.04 -21.66 0.16
C VAL A 39 2.81 -21.21 -1.09
N ALA A 40 2.50 -21.80 -2.24
CA ALA A 40 3.22 -21.54 -3.49
C ALA A 40 3.04 -20.08 -3.94
N ASN A 41 1.82 -19.55 -3.85
CA ASN A 41 1.53 -18.13 -4.06
C ASN A 41 0.79 -17.56 -2.82
N SER A 42 1.56 -17.01 -1.88
CA SER A 42 1.01 -16.45 -0.64
C SER A 42 0.23 -15.16 -0.87
N PHE A 43 0.60 -14.34 -1.87
CA PHE A 43 -0.13 -13.11 -2.21
C PHE A 43 -0.93 -13.32 -3.49
N ARG A 44 -2.16 -13.82 -3.32
CA ARG A 44 -3.00 -14.30 -4.43
C ARG A 44 -3.45 -13.20 -5.40
N PHE A 45 -3.19 -11.94 -5.07
CA PHE A 45 -3.50 -10.82 -5.94
C PHE A 45 -2.58 -10.78 -7.17
N PHE A 46 -1.33 -11.24 -7.05
CA PHE A 46 -0.48 -11.50 -8.21
C PHE A 46 -0.82 -12.85 -8.82
N LEU A 47 -0.98 -12.88 -10.15
CA LEU A 47 -1.32 -14.11 -10.87
C LEU A 47 -0.12 -15.05 -10.97
N ASP A 48 1.08 -14.49 -11.17
CA ASP A 48 2.33 -15.23 -11.22
C ASP A 48 2.93 -15.38 -9.81
N PRO A 49 3.10 -16.61 -9.29
CA PRO A 49 3.79 -16.85 -8.02
C PRO A 49 5.21 -16.26 -7.98
N ALA A 50 5.88 -16.10 -9.12
CA ALA A 50 7.21 -15.50 -9.20
C ALA A 50 7.22 -14.03 -8.73
N ASP A 51 6.14 -13.26 -9.00
CA ASP A 51 6.03 -11.88 -8.53
C ASP A 51 5.97 -11.81 -6.99
N THR A 52 5.21 -12.72 -6.38
CA THR A 52 5.19 -12.89 -4.92
C THR A 52 6.57 -13.31 -4.38
N GLU A 53 7.27 -14.20 -5.10
CA GLU A 53 8.61 -14.68 -4.71
C GLU A 53 9.66 -13.55 -4.75
N VAL A 54 9.57 -12.58 -5.67
CA VAL A 54 10.46 -11.40 -5.68
C VAL A 54 10.41 -10.66 -4.34
N HIS A 55 9.20 -10.44 -3.81
CA HIS A 55 9.02 -9.78 -2.51
C HIS A 55 9.42 -10.68 -1.34
N ARG A 56 9.12 -11.97 -1.40
CA ARG A 56 9.53 -12.95 -0.37
C ARG A 56 11.04 -13.06 -0.25
N ALA A 57 11.74 -13.28 -1.37
CA ALA A 57 13.20 -13.38 -1.39
C ALA A 57 13.85 -12.08 -0.90
N THR A 58 13.27 -10.92 -1.24
CA THR A 58 13.73 -9.63 -0.71
C THR A 58 13.58 -9.56 0.80
N TYR A 59 12.41 -9.93 1.34
CA TYR A 59 12.17 -9.97 2.78
C TYR A 59 13.09 -10.97 3.50
N GLU A 60 13.31 -12.15 2.92
CA GLU A 60 14.16 -13.20 3.48
C GLU A 60 15.64 -12.79 3.51
N ALA A 61 16.08 -11.94 2.58
CA ALA A 61 17.44 -11.39 2.54
C ALA A 61 17.69 -10.23 3.50
N LEU A 62 16.66 -9.64 4.12
CA LEU A 62 16.82 -8.54 5.07
C LEU A 62 17.54 -8.99 6.34
N SER A 63 18.43 -8.14 6.83
CA SER A 63 19.05 -8.26 8.16
C SER A 63 18.03 -8.10 9.29
N ASP A 64 18.41 -8.50 10.51
CA ASP A 64 17.55 -8.37 11.70
C ASP A 64 17.12 -6.92 11.97
N ASP A 65 17.99 -5.94 11.69
CA ASP A 65 17.67 -4.52 11.84
C ASP A 65 16.69 -4.03 10.76
N GLU A 66 16.90 -4.42 9.50
CA GLU A 66 15.99 -4.09 8.40
C GLU A 66 14.60 -4.71 8.58
N ARG A 67 14.52 -5.89 9.21
CA ARG A 67 13.25 -6.57 9.55
C ARG A 67 12.40 -5.84 10.59
N LYS A 68 12.92 -4.77 11.22
CA LYS A 68 12.12 -3.87 12.07
C LYS A 68 11.19 -2.97 11.25
N ALA A 69 11.57 -2.66 10.00
CA ALA A 69 10.80 -1.91 9.02
C ALA A 69 10.88 -2.63 7.65
N PRO A 70 10.31 -3.85 7.56
CA PRO A 70 10.56 -4.75 6.44
C PRO A 70 10.03 -4.21 5.12
N VAL A 71 8.91 -3.49 5.10
CA VAL A 71 8.33 -2.95 3.86
C VAL A 71 9.19 -1.82 3.33
N LEU A 72 9.61 -0.88 4.19
CA LEU A 72 10.51 0.21 3.79
C LEU A 72 11.87 -0.31 3.33
N SER A 73 12.44 -1.29 4.04
CA SER A 73 13.74 -1.87 3.69
C SER A 73 13.66 -2.66 2.37
N ALA A 74 12.60 -3.44 2.18
CA ALA A 74 12.36 -4.13 0.92
C ALA A 74 12.13 -3.14 -0.24
N GLU A 75 11.44 -2.04 -0.01
CA GLU A 75 11.23 -1.01 -1.04
C GLU A 75 12.55 -0.42 -1.52
N ARG A 76 13.46 -0.08 -0.60
CA ARG A 76 14.79 0.42 -0.96
C ARG A 76 15.56 -0.58 -1.81
N ALA A 77 15.63 -1.83 -1.36
CA ALA A 77 16.31 -2.90 -2.08
C ALA A 77 15.69 -3.16 -3.47
N LEU A 78 14.37 -3.08 -3.61
CA LEU A 78 13.68 -3.23 -4.89
C LEU A 78 13.92 -2.02 -5.80
N SER A 79 13.87 -0.80 -5.26
CA SER A 79 14.10 0.43 -6.04
C SER A 79 15.49 0.47 -6.69
N GLU A 80 16.49 -0.12 -6.03
CA GLU A 80 17.86 -0.22 -6.56
C GLU A 80 17.96 -1.22 -7.73
N ARG A 81 17.21 -2.33 -7.67
CA ARG A 81 17.19 -3.36 -8.71
C ARG A 81 16.26 -3.03 -9.88
N HIS A 82 15.28 -2.17 -9.66
CA HIS A 82 14.25 -1.80 -10.64
C HIS A 82 14.22 -0.29 -10.86
N ALA A 83 15.08 0.23 -11.73
CA ALA A 83 15.23 1.67 -11.99
C ALA A 83 13.91 2.37 -12.37
N GLU A 84 13.03 1.66 -13.08
CA GLU A 84 11.72 2.12 -13.54
C GLU A 84 10.58 1.81 -12.55
N GLY A 85 10.90 1.25 -11.38
CA GLY A 85 9.95 0.76 -10.40
C GLY A 85 9.62 -0.73 -10.58
N TRP A 86 9.61 -1.48 -9.48
CA TRP A 86 9.30 -2.92 -9.48
C TRP A 86 7.85 -3.21 -9.92
N ALA A 87 6.90 -2.29 -9.69
CA ALA A 87 5.50 -2.51 -10.08
C ALA A 87 5.32 -2.64 -11.60
N SER A 88 6.22 -2.01 -12.38
CA SER A 88 6.19 -2.06 -13.84
C SER A 88 6.32 -3.48 -14.40
N THR A 89 6.97 -4.40 -13.67
CA THR A 89 7.12 -5.81 -14.08
C THR A 89 5.92 -6.67 -13.73
N MET A 90 5.01 -6.17 -12.87
CA MET A 90 3.86 -6.91 -12.32
C MET A 90 2.52 -6.36 -12.85
N LEU A 91 2.53 -5.16 -13.43
CA LEU A 91 1.34 -4.53 -13.98
C LEU A 91 0.73 -5.39 -15.10
N GLY A 92 -0.57 -5.67 -15.00
CA GLY A 92 -1.30 -6.52 -15.95
C GLY A 92 -1.37 -7.99 -15.56
N ASN A 93 -0.51 -8.46 -14.64
CA ASN A 93 -0.52 -9.82 -14.10
C ASN A 93 -1.15 -9.88 -12.70
N THR A 94 -2.30 -9.21 -12.53
CA THR A 94 -2.98 -9.10 -11.24
C THR A 94 -4.44 -9.54 -11.31
N CYS A 95 -5.05 -9.79 -10.16
CA CYS A 95 -6.47 -10.10 -10.04
C CYS A 95 -7.38 -8.85 -10.09
N TRP A 96 -6.89 -7.74 -10.64
CA TRP A 96 -7.69 -6.55 -10.91
C TRP A 96 -8.07 -6.49 -12.40
N ASN A 97 -9.36 -6.44 -12.67
CA ASN A 97 -9.89 -6.26 -14.02
C ASN A 97 -10.29 -4.78 -14.22
N ALA A 98 -9.43 -4.02 -14.90
CA ALA A 98 -9.65 -2.60 -15.14
C ALA A 98 -10.83 -2.30 -16.08
N GLN A 99 -11.20 -3.23 -16.96
CA GLN A 99 -12.35 -3.05 -17.87
C GLN A 99 -13.67 -3.15 -17.11
N GLN A 100 -13.76 -4.05 -16.14
CA GLN A 100 -14.96 -4.30 -15.34
C GLN A 100 -14.96 -3.56 -13.99
N ASN A 101 -13.83 -2.97 -13.58
CA ASN A 101 -13.63 -2.37 -12.25
C ASN A 101 -13.90 -3.38 -11.11
N GLN A 102 -13.41 -4.60 -11.25
CA GLN A 102 -13.70 -5.70 -10.33
C GLN A 102 -12.45 -6.54 -10.02
N HIS A 103 -12.44 -7.14 -8.83
CA HIS A 103 -11.41 -8.10 -8.43
C HIS A 103 -11.77 -9.50 -8.94
N ARG A 104 -11.31 -9.82 -10.15
CA ARG A 104 -11.58 -11.08 -10.83
C ARG A 104 -10.31 -11.56 -11.54
N CYS A 105 -9.78 -12.70 -11.11
CA CYS A 105 -8.65 -13.34 -11.79
C CYS A 105 -9.18 -14.14 -13.01
N PRO A 106 -8.54 -14.06 -14.19
CA PRO A 106 -8.92 -14.84 -15.37
C PRO A 106 -8.90 -16.36 -15.15
N ASP A 107 -7.87 -16.87 -14.47
CA ASP A 107 -7.59 -18.32 -14.38
C ASP A 107 -7.92 -18.94 -13.01
N VAL A 108 -8.53 -18.18 -12.11
CA VAL A 108 -8.93 -18.65 -10.76
C VAL A 108 -10.44 -18.65 -10.67
N GLY A 109 -11.05 -19.85 -10.74
CA GLY A 109 -12.51 -20.02 -10.75
C GLY A 109 -13.23 -19.42 -9.53
N SER A 110 -12.52 -19.12 -8.44
CA SER A 110 -13.02 -18.32 -7.32
C SER A 110 -11.87 -17.62 -6.58
N TYR A 111 -11.53 -16.40 -7.01
CA TYR A 111 -10.52 -15.58 -6.33
C TYR A 111 -10.91 -15.31 -4.88
N ILE A 112 -12.13 -14.80 -4.70
CA ILE A 112 -12.63 -14.45 -3.38
C ILE A 112 -12.82 -15.69 -2.52
N ASN A 113 -13.36 -16.81 -2.98
CA ASN A 113 -13.52 -18.00 -2.12
C ASN A 113 -12.67 -19.17 -2.65
N PRO A 114 -11.38 -19.30 -2.29
CA PRO A 114 -10.55 -20.40 -2.76
C PRO A 114 -11.13 -21.74 -2.31
N LYS A 115 -11.08 -22.74 -3.19
CA LYS A 115 -11.43 -24.13 -2.86
C LYS A 115 -10.20 -24.93 -2.39
N SER A 116 -9.02 -24.48 -2.76
CA SER A 116 -7.73 -25.11 -2.48
C SER A 116 -6.61 -24.09 -2.60
N HIS A 117 -5.44 -24.46 -2.09
CA HIS A 117 -4.18 -23.76 -2.26
C HIS A 117 -3.12 -24.73 -2.77
N LYS A 118 -2.27 -24.25 -3.68
CA LYS A 118 -1.02 -24.94 -3.97
C LYS A 118 -0.01 -24.65 -2.87
N ILE A 119 0.65 -25.69 -2.37
CA ILE A 119 1.80 -25.59 -1.47
C ILE A 119 3.03 -26.12 -2.19
N ARG A 120 4.20 -25.57 -1.86
CA ARG A 120 5.50 -26.14 -2.20
C ARG A 120 6.04 -26.84 -0.95
N ALA A 121 6.29 -28.14 -1.06
CA ALA A 121 6.74 -28.99 0.03
C ALA A 121 8.08 -29.67 -0.30
N GLU A 122 8.91 -29.86 0.71
CA GLU A 122 10.21 -30.53 0.60
C GLU A 122 10.49 -31.33 1.88
N VAL A 123 11.31 -32.37 1.77
CA VAL A 123 11.78 -33.12 2.94
C VAL A 123 13.17 -32.63 3.31
N ARG A 124 13.36 -32.29 4.59
CA ARG A 124 14.65 -31.94 5.18
C ARG A 124 15.15 -33.10 6.05
N GLU A 125 16.46 -33.11 6.33
CA GLU A 125 17.10 -34.10 7.22
C GLU A 125 16.97 -35.56 6.73
N LEU A 126 16.95 -35.77 5.41
CA LEU A 126 17.05 -37.11 4.83
C LEU A 126 18.50 -37.61 4.88
N PRO A 127 18.76 -38.87 5.30
CA PRO A 127 20.11 -39.45 5.27
C PRO A 127 20.71 -39.42 3.86
N GLU A 128 21.98 -39.01 3.73
CA GLU A 128 22.69 -38.99 2.44
C GLU A 128 22.82 -40.41 1.86
N GLY A 129 22.32 -40.58 0.64
CA GLY A 129 22.39 -41.80 -0.17
C GLY A 129 21.80 -41.52 -1.56
N GLU A 130 22.35 -42.17 -2.59
CA GLU A 130 22.09 -41.92 -4.01
C GLU A 130 20.60 -41.70 -4.36
N THR A 131 20.31 -40.59 -5.07
CA THR A 131 19.04 -40.25 -5.76
C THR A 131 17.86 -41.18 -5.46
N VAL A 132 17.32 -41.08 -4.24
CA VAL A 132 16.13 -41.86 -3.86
C VAL A 132 14.89 -41.07 -4.24
N ASP A 133 13.90 -41.77 -4.79
CA ASP A 133 12.59 -41.20 -5.07
C ASP A 133 11.74 -41.12 -3.80
N CYS A 134 11.14 -39.95 -3.59
CA CYS A 134 10.15 -39.70 -2.56
C CYS A 134 8.75 -39.84 -3.15
N VAL A 135 7.93 -40.71 -2.56
CA VAL A 135 6.51 -40.83 -2.88
C VAL A 135 5.72 -39.95 -1.92
N TRP A 136 5.14 -38.88 -2.44
CA TRP A 136 4.31 -37.94 -1.70
C TRP A 136 2.84 -38.33 -1.85
N ARG A 137 2.13 -38.47 -0.73
CA ARG A 137 0.69 -38.76 -0.68
C ARG A 137 -0.03 -37.65 0.05
N THR A 138 -1.15 -37.19 -0.50
CA THR A 138 -2.05 -36.23 0.15
C THR A 138 -3.41 -36.86 0.40
N THR A 139 -3.98 -36.63 1.58
CA THR A 139 -5.32 -37.10 1.96
C THR A 139 -6.12 -35.93 2.55
N PRO A 140 -7.25 -35.51 1.93
CA PRO A 140 -8.08 -34.43 2.47
C PRO A 140 -8.54 -34.69 3.90
N LEU A 141 -8.38 -33.71 4.80
CA LEU A 141 -8.77 -33.85 6.21
C LEU A 141 -10.29 -33.83 6.40
N SER A 142 -11.05 -33.29 5.44
CA SER A 142 -12.51 -33.31 5.45
C SER A 142 -13.12 -34.69 5.16
N GLY A 143 -12.32 -35.66 4.72
CA GLY A 143 -12.79 -36.94 4.18
C GLY A 143 -13.54 -36.82 2.84
N ARG A 144 -13.60 -35.63 2.24
CA ARG A 144 -14.24 -35.35 0.95
C ARG A 144 -13.21 -34.85 -0.06
N GLY A 145 -13.29 -35.35 -1.28
CA GLY A 145 -12.34 -35.07 -2.35
C GLY A 145 -11.36 -36.23 -2.57
N SER A 146 -10.58 -36.14 -3.65
CA SER A 146 -9.54 -37.10 -3.98
C SER A 146 -8.20 -36.65 -3.42
N GLY A 147 -7.44 -37.60 -2.87
CA GLY A 147 -6.03 -37.41 -2.57
C GLY A 147 -5.19 -37.47 -3.84
N GLY A 148 -3.97 -36.95 -3.77
CA GLY A 148 -2.97 -37.05 -4.82
C GLY A 148 -1.82 -37.98 -4.41
N THR A 149 -1.17 -38.59 -5.40
CA THR A 149 0.13 -39.25 -5.23
C THR A 149 1.07 -38.74 -6.30
N VAL A 150 2.29 -38.38 -5.92
CA VAL A 150 3.32 -37.90 -6.84
C VAL A 150 4.68 -38.44 -6.40
N THR A 151 5.48 -38.87 -7.36
CA THR A 151 6.81 -39.42 -7.13
C THR A 151 7.83 -38.50 -7.80
N VAL A 152 8.77 -37.99 -7.02
CA VAL A 152 9.87 -37.13 -7.47
C VAL A 152 11.14 -37.49 -6.71
N PRO A 153 12.34 -37.18 -7.24
CA PRO A 153 13.57 -37.28 -6.47
C PRO A 153 13.45 -36.51 -5.15
N CYS A 154 13.90 -37.09 -4.04
CA CYS A 154 13.74 -36.51 -2.70
C CYS A 154 14.38 -35.12 -2.52
N ASN A 155 15.35 -34.75 -3.36
CA ASN A 155 16.00 -33.44 -3.38
C ASN A 155 15.21 -32.38 -4.17
N VAL A 156 14.07 -32.73 -4.76
CA VAL A 156 13.21 -31.82 -5.52
C VAL A 156 11.99 -31.47 -4.68
N ALA A 157 11.77 -30.16 -4.49
CA ALA A 157 10.54 -29.67 -3.89
C ALA A 157 9.34 -29.94 -4.82
N VAL A 158 8.21 -30.33 -4.24
CA VAL A 158 7.00 -30.72 -4.97
C VAL A 158 5.87 -29.72 -4.75
N GLU A 159 5.07 -29.46 -5.79
CA GLU A 159 3.82 -28.73 -5.65
C GLU A 159 2.66 -29.70 -5.35
N LEU A 160 1.91 -29.41 -4.29
CA LEU A 160 0.76 -30.20 -3.86
C LEU A 160 -0.47 -29.31 -3.73
N GLU A 161 -1.63 -29.81 -4.12
CA GLU A 161 -2.90 -29.11 -3.93
C GLU A 161 -3.51 -29.51 -2.58
N VAL A 162 -3.80 -28.50 -1.75
CA VAL A 162 -4.33 -28.64 -0.40
C VAL A 162 -5.75 -28.04 -0.36
N PRO A 163 -6.80 -28.83 -0.09
CA PRO A 163 -8.16 -28.32 0.02
C PRO A 163 -8.31 -27.26 1.13
N TYR A 164 -9.12 -26.23 0.88
CA TYR A 164 -9.43 -25.17 1.86
C TYR A 164 -10.91 -25.25 2.27
N PRO A 165 -11.28 -25.04 3.55
CA PRO A 165 -10.40 -24.68 4.68
C PRO A 165 -9.82 -25.88 5.44
N ALA A 166 -10.26 -27.11 5.15
CA ALA A 166 -9.96 -28.27 6.00
C ALA A 166 -8.50 -28.72 5.95
N GLY A 167 -7.78 -28.49 4.84
CA GLY A 167 -6.42 -28.96 4.65
C GLY A 167 -6.30 -30.41 4.18
N ALA A 168 -5.07 -30.90 4.15
CA ALA A 168 -4.72 -32.27 3.80
C ALA A 168 -3.61 -32.82 4.70
N ARG A 169 -3.68 -34.11 5.02
CA ARG A 169 -2.55 -34.86 5.56
C ARG A 169 -1.57 -35.14 4.43
N VAL A 170 -0.32 -34.74 4.59
CA VAL A 170 0.78 -35.00 3.66
C VAL A 170 1.69 -36.06 4.26
N VAL A 171 2.00 -37.10 3.49
CA VAL A 171 2.87 -38.21 3.90
C VAL A 171 3.95 -38.40 2.84
N VAL A 172 5.20 -38.58 3.27
CA VAL A 172 6.30 -38.96 2.38
C VAL A 172 6.78 -40.36 2.71
N GLU A 173 6.92 -41.18 1.67
CA GLU A 173 7.44 -42.54 1.72
C GLU A 173 8.71 -42.66 0.88
N VAL A 174 9.69 -43.41 1.39
CA VAL A 174 10.94 -43.75 0.69
C VAL A 174 11.09 -45.27 0.76
N GLY A 175 11.23 -45.93 -0.40
CA GLY A 175 11.29 -47.40 -0.46
C GLY A 175 10.05 -48.09 0.15
N GLY A 176 8.87 -47.43 0.12
CA GLY A 176 7.62 -47.92 0.71
C GLY A 176 7.52 -47.77 2.23
N GLN A 177 8.53 -47.19 2.89
CA GLN A 177 8.51 -46.86 4.31
C GLN A 177 8.15 -45.39 4.48
N LYS A 178 7.20 -45.09 5.37
CA LYS A 178 6.87 -43.71 5.74
C LYS A 178 8.05 -43.08 6.46
N VAL A 179 8.57 -41.98 5.91
CA VAL A 179 9.69 -41.22 6.50
C VAL A 179 9.25 -39.96 7.22
N ALA A 180 8.17 -39.30 6.75
CA ALA A 180 7.67 -38.08 7.37
C ALA A 180 6.17 -37.89 7.11
N ALA A 181 5.48 -37.14 7.97
CA ALA A 181 4.11 -36.69 7.71
C ALA A 181 3.81 -35.38 8.44
N THR A 182 2.90 -34.59 7.87
CA THR A 182 2.41 -33.34 8.46
C THR A 182 0.95 -33.09 8.07
N GLU A 183 0.26 -32.24 8.81
CA GLU A 183 -1.02 -31.68 8.40
C GLU A 183 -0.79 -30.32 7.75
N ALA A 184 -1.13 -30.20 6.48
CA ALA A 184 -1.07 -28.95 5.74
C ALA A 184 -2.42 -28.26 5.82
N VAL A 185 -2.52 -27.21 6.64
CA VAL A 185 -3.71 -26.35 6.77
C VAL A 185 -3.29 -24.91 6.48
N VAL A 186 -3.77 -24.36 5.37
CA VAL A 186 -3.42 -23.00 4.94
C VAL A 186 -4.28 -21.98 5.70
N GLN A 187 -3.62 -20.99 6.32
CA GLN A 187 -4.30 -19.80 6.84
C GLN A 187 -4.55 -18.83 5.68
N ASP A 188 -5.76 -18.77 5.12
CA ASP A 188 -6.12 -17.73 4.13
C ASP A 188 -6.82 -16.55 4.81
N LEU A 189 -6.21 -15.37 4.73
CA LEU A 189 -6.78 -14.11 5.20
C LEU A 189 -7.46 -13.35 4.06
N PHE A 190 -8.68 -12.88 4.31
CA PHE A 190 -9.32 -11.90 3.42
C PHE A 190 -9.07 -10.47 3.91
N ILE A 191 -8.21 -9.74 3.20
CA ILE A 191 -7.84 -8.36 3.54
C ILE A 191 -8.42 -7.42 2.49
N VAL A 192 -9.04 -6.32 2.95
CA VAL A 192 -9.69 -5.35 2.07
C VAL A 192 -9.19 -3.94 2.36
N GLY A 193 -9.06 -3.11 1.34
CA GLY A 193 -8.59 -1.73 1.44
C GLY A 193 -9.63 -0.72 0.96
N PHE A 194 -9.90 0.29 1.78
CA PHE A 194 -10.84 1.38 1.53
C PHE A 194 -10.15 2.72 1.75
N GLY A 195 -10.61 3.75 1.05
CA GLY A 195 -10.15 5.09 1.35
C GLY A 195 -10.11 6.05 0.18
N ASP A 196 -9.38 7.13 0.43
CA ASP A 196 -9.09 8.20 -0.51
C ASP A 196 -7.75 7.99 -1.23
N SER A 197 -7.11 9.07 -1.67
CA SER A 197 -5.85 9.09 -2.41
C SER A 197 -4.66 8.52 -1.63
N PHE A 198 -4.62 8.70 -0.31
CA PHE A 198 -3.56 8.10 0.51
C PHE A 198 -3.74 6.59 0.59
N GLY A 199 -4.99 6.12 0.62
CA GLY A 199 -5.32 4.70 0.49
C GLY A 199 -5.00 4.13 -0.89
N SER A 200 -5.20 4.90 -1.97
CA SER A 200 -5.04 4.42 -3.35
C SER A 200 -3.58 4.30 -3.79
N GLY A 201 -2.66 5.08 -3.19
CA GLY A 201 -1.27 5.14 -3.60
C GLY A 201 -0.97 6.25 -4.62
N GLU A 202 -1.78 7.30 -4.65
CA GLU A 202 -1.60 8.44 -5.55
C GLU A 202 -0.18 9.03 -5.49
N GLY A 203 0.31 9.54 -6.62
CA GLY A 203 1.67 10.05 -6.80
C GLY A 203 2.73 8.98 -7.08
N ASN A 204 2.31 7.71 -7.15
CA ASN A 204 3.17 6.57 -7.45
C ASN A 204 2.47 5.70 -8.51
N PRO A 205 2.45 6.11 -9.79
CA PRO A 205 1.95 5.23 -10.86
C PRO A 205 2.69 3.88 -10.84
N ASP A 206 2.14 2.85 -11.47
CA ASP A 206 2.84 1.56 -11.60
C ASP A 206 3.88 1.59 -12.72
N VAL A 207 3.68 2.46 -13.70
CA VAL A 207 4.67 2.84 -14.71
C VAL A 207 4.73 4.36 -14.80
N PRO A 208 5.83 5.02 -14.38
CA PRO A 208 5.97 6.47 -14.48
C PRO A 208 6.19 6.89 -15.94
N VAL A 209 6.06 8.18 -16.23
CA VAL A 209 6.39 8.70 -17.56
C VAL A 209 7.89 8.68 -17.82
N ARG A 210 8.27 8.67 -19.10
CA ARG A 210 9.67 8.83 -19.55
C ARG A 210 9.83 10.10 -20.35
N PHE A 211 10.92 10.83 -20.10
CA PHE A 211 11.25 12.07 -20.82
C PHE A 211 12.34 11.86 -21.87
N SER A 212 12.26 12.63 -22.94
CA SER A 212 13.29 12.70 -23.97
C SER A 212 14.53 13.42 -23.43
N ARG A 213 15.73 12.98 -23.84
CA ARG A 213 16.97 13.65 -23.48
C ARG A 213 17.16 14.97 -24.21
N GLU A 214 16.54 15.13 -25.38
CA GLU A 214 16.79 16.22 -26.32
C GLU A 214 15.61 17.18 -26.44
N ARG A 215 14.37 16.69 -26.34
CA ARG A 215 13.16 17.48 -26.63
C ARG A 215 12.67 18.25 -25.42
N GLY A 216 12.49 19.56 -25.59
CA GLY A 216 11.69 20.42 -24.72
C GLY A 216 10.25 20.58 -25.22
N ALA A 217 9.36 20.95 -24.31
CA ALA A 217 7.96 21.23 -24.53
C ALA A 217 7.66 22.71 -24.26
N ASP A 218 6.76 23.29 -25.06
CA ASP A 218 6.30 24.66 -24.92
C ASP A 218 4.80 24.67 -24.62
N TYR A 219 4.44 25.32 -23.52
CA TYR A 219 3.08 25.46 -23.01
C TYR A 219 2.50 26.87 -23.22
N GLY A 220 3.15 27.67 -24.05
CA GLY A 220 2.73 29.02 -24.42
C GLY A 220 3.11 30.07 -23.40
N LEU A 221 2.24 31.04 -23.21
CA LEU A 221 2.47 32.20 -22.33
C LEU A 221 1.54 32.14 -21.11
N ARG A 222 2.08 32.39 -19.91
CA ARG A 222 1.28 32.57 -18.69
C ARG A 222 0.71 34.00 -18.59
N THR A 223 1.55 34.97 -18.91
CA THR A 223 1.22 36.39 -19.14
C THR A 223 1.95 36.85 -20.41
N LYS A 224 1.75 38.08 -20.87
CA LYS A 224 2.45 38.59 -22.08
C LYS A 224 3.99 38.52 -21.95
N GLU A 225 4.51 38.48 -20.73
CA GLU A 225 5.94 38.55 -20.39
C GLU A 225 6.52 37.21 -19.91
N VAL A 226 5.69 36.24 -19.52
CA VAL A 226 6.15 34.98 -18.91
C VAL A 226 5.89 33.81 -19.85
N ALA A 227 6.95 33.39 -20.55
CA ALA A 227 6.94 32.21 -21.40
C ALA A 227 7.10 30.91 -20.61
N LEU A 228 6.30 29.90 -20.96
CA LEU A 228 6.32 28.56 -20.38
C LEU A 228 6.97 27.57 -21.36
N ALA A 229 8.23 27.82 -21.69
CA ALA A 229 8.99 27.05 -22.69
C ALA A 229 10.17 26.28 -22.06
N GLY A 230 10.64 25.25 -22.76
CA GLY A 230 11.78 24.44 -22.33
C GLY A 230 11.44 23.40 -21.25
N TYR A 231 10.16 23.04 -21.08
CA TYR A 231 9.75 22.03 -20.12
C TYR A 231 10.11 20.62 -20.60
N PRO A 232 10.28 19.63 -19.71
CA PRO A 232 10.52 18.25 -20.11
C PRO A 232 9.41 17.70 -21.02
N ALA A 233 9.79 17.14 -22.17
CA ALA A 233 8.88 16.53 -23.12
C ALA A 233 8.96 15.00 -23.04
N ARG A 234 7.82 14.31 -23.03
CA ARG A 234 7.79 12.84 -22.99
C ARG A 234 8.46 12.23 -24.23
N VAL A 235 8.97 11.01 -24.10
CA VAL A 235 9.35 10.18 -25.26
C VAL A 235 8.10 9.89 -26.13
N GLY A 236 8.31 9.35 -27.34
CA GLY A 236 7.21 8.95 -28.23
C GLY A 236 7.02 9.83 -29.47
N ALA A 237 6.32 9.28 -30.47
CA ALA A 237 6.16 9.86 -31.81
C ALA A 237 4.96 10.83 -31.93
N TRP A 238 4.72 11.62 -30.88
CA TRP A 238 3.70 12.66 -30.85
C TRP A 238 4.21 13.98 -31.44
N GLU A 239 3.29 14.79 -31.95
CA GLU A 239 3.58 16.07 -32.60
C GLU A 239 3.19 17.26 -31.73
N LYS A 240 2.08 17.12 -30.98
CA LYS A 240 1.53 18.19 -30.13
C LYS A 240 1.10 17.63 -28.78
N ILE A 241 1.29 18.44 -27.74
CA ILE A 241 0.78 18.14 -26.40
C ILE A 241 -0.74 17.91 -26.48
N GLY A 242 -1.19 16.78 -25.93
CA GLY A 242 -2.59 16.39 -25.89
C GLY A 242 -3.14 15.72 -27.17
N ASP A 243 -2.29 15.40 -28.15
CA ASP A 243 -2.67 14.47 -29.22
C ASP A 243 -2.75 13.01 -28.70
N GLN A 244 -3.38 12.11 -29.47
CA GLN A 244 -3.60 10.73 -29.01
C GLN A 244 -2.29 10.02 -28.65
N LYS A 245 -1.27 10.15 -29.50
CA LYS A 245 0.03 9.52 -29.28
C LYS A 245 0.72 10.06 -28.02
N PHE A 246 0.52 11.33 -27.70
CA PHE A 246 1.01 11.92 -26.46
C PHE A 246 0.28 11.35 -25.26
N ILE A 247 -1.04 11.19 -25.33
CA ILE A 247 -1.87 10.63 -24.25
C ILE A 247 -1.56 9.13 -24.02
N ASP A 248 -1.23 8.38 -25.07
CA ASP A 248 -0.82 6.97 -24.97
C ASP A 248 0.46 6.77 -24.12
N GLU A 249 1.27 7.82 -23.99
CA GLU A 249 2.50 7.87 -23.17
C GLU A 249 2.25 8.42 -21.75
N ASN A 250 0.99 8.49 -21.30
CA ASN A 250 0.65 8.79 -19.90
C ASN A 250 1.22 7.72 -18.94
N ALA A 251 1.44 8.13 -17.69
CA ALA A 251 1.75 7.19 -16.62
C ALA A 251 0.63 6.14 -16.51
N ARG A 252 1.01 4.91 -16.14
CA ARG A 252 0.07 3.78 -16.03
C ARG A 252 -0.20 3.45 -14.58
N TRP A 253 -1.45 3.15 -14.30
CA TRP A 253 -1.97 2.80 -12.97
C TRP A 253 -2.67 1.45 -13.04
N LEU A 254 -2.70 0.73 -11.93
CA LEU A 254 -3.53 -0.45 -11.73
C LEU A 254 -5.00 -0.10 -12.01
N ASP A 255 -5.46 1.03 -11.47
CA ASP A 255 -6.74 1.65 -11.80
C ASP A 255 -6.52 3.14 -12.10
N GLN A 256 -6.73 3.51 -13.36
CA GLN A 256 -6.52 4.88 -13.84
C GLN A 256 -7.57 5.86 -13.32
N ALA A 257 -8.83 5.46 -13.14
CA ALA A 257 -9.86 6.37 -12.62
C ALA A 257 -9.54 6.80 -11.18
N CYS A 258 -9.09 5.83 -10.39
CA CYS A 258 -8.87 5.99 -8.96
C CYS A 258 -7.43 6.31 -8.56
N HIS A 259 -6.51 6.38 -9.53
CA HIS A 259 -5.06 6.40 -9.29
C HIS A 259 -4.67 5.35 -8.23
N ARG A 260 -5.20 4.14 -8.41
CA ARG A 260 -4.87 3.00 -7.55
C ARG A 260 -3.57 2.39 -8.06
N SER A 261 -2.69 2.07 -7.13
CA SER A 261 -1.32 1.65 -7.42
C SER A 261 -0.89 0.45 -6.57
N LEU A 262 0.01 -0.38 -7.11
CA LEU A 262 0.71 -1.42 -6.35
C LEU A 262 1.62 -0.82 -5.26
N TYR A 263 1.96 0.47 -5.38
CA TYR A 263 2.69 1.23 -4.37
C TYR A 263 1.84 1.64 -3.16
N SER A 264 0.53 1.39 -3.16
CA SER A 264 -0.34 1.69 -2.00
C SER A 264 0.15 1.02 -0.72
N HIS A 265 0.10 1.78 0.38
CA HIS A 265 0.44 1.27 1.70
C HIS A 265 -0.47 0.11 2.15
N GLN A 266 -1.72 0.08 1.68
CA GLN A 266 -2.69 -0.98 2.01
C GLN A 266 -2.34 -2.29 1.32
N LEU A 267 -2.00 -2.23 0.03
CA LEU A 267 -1.58 -3.41 -0.73
C LEU A 267 -0.26 -3.95 -0.18
N ARG A 268 0.71 -3.07 0.08
CA ARG A 268 2.03 -3.46 0.59
C ARG A 268 1.97 -4.08 1.98
N ALA A 269 1.12 -3.57 2.87
CA ALA A 269 0.90 -4.20 4.16
C ALA A 269 0.31 -5.61 4.00
N ALA A 270 -0.69 -5.80 3.11
CA ALA A 270 -1.27 -7.10 2.84
C ALA A 270 -0.26 -8.09 2.21
N LEU A 271 0.56 -7.62 1.28
CA LEU A 271 1.65 -8.37 0.67
C LEU A 271 2.70 -8.79 1.72
N GLN A 272 3.14 -7.86 2.55
CA GLN A 272 4.10 -8.14 3.63
C GLN A 272 3.58 -9.20 4.60
N LEU A 273 2.32 -9.07 5.04
CA LEU A 273 1.66 -10.05 5.90
C LEU A 273 1.63 -11.45 5.27
N SER A 274 1.60 -11.55 3.94
CA SER A 274 1.62 -12.83 3.23
C SER A 274 3.02 -13.45 3.12
N VAL A 275 4.06 -12.63 2.92
CA VAL A 275 5.42 -13.13 2.67
C VAL A 275 6.15 -13.48 3.95
N GLU A 276 5.81 -12.85 5.07
CA GLU A 276 6.45 -13.11 6.37
C GLU A 276 6.00 -14.41 7.06
N ALA A 277 4.93 -15.06 6.57
CA ALA A 277 4.40 -16.29 7.15
C ALA A 277 4.27 -17.38 6.06
N PRO A 278 5.08 -18.45 6.07
CA PRO A 278 5.16 -19.41 4.96
C PRO A 278 3.85 -20.17 4.70
N GLN A 279 3.03 -20.38 5.73
CA GLN A 279 1.79 -21.16 5.67
C GLN A 279 0.53 -20.28 5.50
N ARG A 280 0.72 -18.98 5.26
CA ARG A 280 -0.35 -18.01 5.09
C ARG A 280 -0.56 -17.66 3.63
N ALA A 281 -1.82 -17.62 3.21
CA ALA A 281 -2.27 -16.97 2.00
C ALA A 281 -3.02 -15.68 2.35
N VAL A 282 -2.92 -14.68 1.48
CA VAL A 282 -3.67 -13.43 1.57
C VAL A 282 -4.41 -13.24 0.26
N THR A 283 -5.72 -13.07 0.38
CA THR A 283 -6.58 -12.57 -0.70
C THR A 283 -6.83 -11.09 -0.44
N TYR A 284 -6.47 -10.25 -1.41
CA TYR A 284 -6.56 -8.80 -1.26
C TYR A 284 -7.59 -8.17 -2.22
N VAL A 285 -8.40 -7.26 -1.70
CA VAL A 285 -9.32 -6.42 -2.48
C VAL A 285 -9.06 -4.95 -2.14
N GLY A 286 -8.47 -4.19 -3.06
CA GLY A 286 -8.17 -2.77 -2.88
C GLY A 286 -9.16 -1.89 -3.63
N LEU A 287 -9.92 -1.07 -2.91
CA LEU A 287 -11.00 -0.23 -3.46
C LEU A 287 -10.79 1.26 -3.18
N ALA A 288 -9.74 1.62 -2.45
CA ALA A 288 -9.38 3.02 -2.24
C ALA A 288 -9.26 3.78 -3.57
N CYS A 289 -9.70 5.03 -3.57
CA CYS A 289 -9.84 5.82 -4.77
C CYS A 289 -9.50 7.28 -4.49
N SER A 290 -8.55 7.83 -5.24
CA SER A 290 -8.23 9.26 -5.16
C SER A 290 -9.47 10.12 -5.28
N GLY A 291 -9.55 11.18 -4.47
CA GLY A 291 -10.70 12.10 -4.42
C GLY A 291 -11.95 11.58 -3.69
N ALA A 292 -11.96 10.33 -3.21
CA ALA A 292 -13.08 9.80 -2.44
C ALA A 292 -13.21 10.49 -1.07
N GLU A 293 -14.45 10.71 -0.64
CA GLU A 293 -14.86 11.10 0.70
C GLU A 293 -15.57 9.94 1.40
N THR A 294 -15.84 10.08 2.69
CA THR A 294 -16.69 9.12 3.41
C THR A 294 -18.04 8.94 2.74
N THR A 295 -18.67 10.01 2.25
CA THR A 295 -19.96 9.95 1.55
C THR A 295 -19.79 9.57 0.09
N PHE A 296 -19.23 10.46 -0.74
CA PHE A 296 -18.98 10.23 -2.16
C PHE A 296 -17.72 9.41 -2.39
N GLY A 297 -17.91 8.13 -2.69
CA GLY A 297 -16.83 7.16 -2.86
C GLY A 297 -17.11 5.91 -2.04
N LEU A 298 -17.19 6.04 -0.72
CA LEU A 298 -17.43 4.90 0.16
C LEU A 298 -18.91 4.48 0.18
N PHE A 299 -19.84 5.41 0.42
CA PHE A 299 -21.29 5.13 0.41
C PHE A 299 -21.92 5.30 -0.98
N LEU A 300 -21.72 6.47 -1.57
CA LEU A 300 -22.28 6.85 -2.87
C LEU A 300 -21.27 6.57 -3.97
N ARG A 301 -21.76 6.33 -5.19
CA ARG A 301 -20.90 6.13 -6.35
C ARG A 301 -20.06 7.38 -6.60
N TYR A 302 -18.76 7.16 -6.81
CA TYR A 302 -17.81 8.16 -7.26
C TYR A 302 -17.13 7.65 -8.53
N LYS A 303 -16.95 8.52 -9.53
CA LYS A 303 -16.46 8.11 -10.86
C LYS A 303 -14.93 8.05 -10.97
N GLY A 304 -14.21 8.38 -9.90
CA GLY A 304 -12.76 8.50 -9.92
C GLY A 304 -12.29 9.94 -10.06
N HIS A 305 -11.01 10.12 -9.77
CA HIS A 305 -10.25 11.36 -9.88
C HIS A 305 -9.98 11.72 -11.35
N GLU A 306 -9.72 10.71 -12.19
CA GLU A 306 -9.49 10.88 -13.61
C GLU A 306 -10.71 10.44 -14.43
N TRP A 307 -11.03 11.21 -15.48
CA TRP A 307 -12.05 10.79 -16.44
C TRP A 307 -11.51 9.66 -17.32
N VAL A 308 -12.17 8.51 -17.24
CA VAL A 308 -11.85 7.34 -18.06
C VAL A 308 -13.11 6.79 -18.73
N PRO A 309 -12.98 5.99 -19.81
CA PRO A 309 -14.13 5.37 -20.47
C PRO A 309 -14.94 4.45 -19.56
N ASN A 310 -14.27 3.72 -18.66
CA ASN A 310 -14.86 2.74 -17.77
C ASN A 310 -14.61 3.12 -16.30
N PRO A 311 -15.33 4.12 -15.74
CA PRO A 311 -15.15 4.51 -14.34
C PRO A 311 -15.80 3.48 -13.40
N PRO A 312 -15.49 3.53 -12.09
CA PRO A 312 -16.16 2.72 -11.08
C PRO A 312 -17.69 2.81 -11.19
N GLN A 313 -18.35 1.65 -11.15
CA GLN A 313 -19.80 1.52 -11.29
C GLN A 313 -20.53 1.53 -9.94
N LEU A 314 -19.84 1.11 -8.88
CA LEU A 314 -20.38 0.97 -7.53
C LEU A 314 -19.57 1.85 -6.56
N SER A 315 -20.15 2.14 -5.40
CA SER A 315 -19.40 2.68 -4.27
C SER A 315 -18.44 1.62 -3.71
N GLN A 316 -17.43 2.01 -2.93
CA GLN A 316 -16.48 1.04 -2.36
C GLN A 316 -17.19 0.00 -1.48
N ILE A 317 -18.19 0.43 -0.67
CA ILE A 317 -18.97 -0.50 0.16
C ILE A 317 -19.74 -1.50 -0.71
N SER A 318 -20.44 -1.02 -1.74
CA SER A 318 -21.18 -1.90 -2.63
C SER A 318 -20.28 -2.81 -3.47
N SER A 319 -19.09 -2.34 -3.85
CA SER A 319 -18.10 -3.13 -4.59
C SER A 319 -17.56 -4.29 -3.75
N LEU A 320 -17.26 -4.05 -2.46
CA LEU A 320 -16.84 -5.14 -1.59
C LEU A 320 -18.00 -6.11 -1.27
N ALA A 321 -19.20 -5.59 -1.04
CA ALA A 321 -20.37 -6.45 -0.80
C ALA A 321 -20.61 -7.41 -1.98
N ASP A 322 -20.44 -6.92 -3.22
CA ASP A 322 -20.51 -7.74 -4.43
C ASP A 322 -19.37 -8.77 -4.47
N ALA A 323 -18.14 -8.37 -4.15
CA ALA A 323 -17.01 -9.29 -4.07
C ALA A 323 -17.22 -10.39 -3.01
N GLN A 324 -17.77 -10.07 -1.84
CA GLN A 324 -18.05 -11.05 -0.76
C GLN A 324 -18.98 -12.19 -1.21
N CYS A 325 -19.82 -11.96 -2.22
CA CYS A 325 -20.73 -12.97 -2.78
C CYS A 325 -20.09 -13.89 -3.83
N ALA A 326 -18.80 -13.73 -4.13
CA ALA A 326 -17.99 -14.66 -4.93
C ALA A 326 -18.65 -15.15 -6.24
N GLY A 327 -19.14 -14.20 -7.04
CA GLY A 327 -19.71 -14.47 -8.37
C GLY A 327 -21.23 -14.57 -8.40
N VAL A 328 -21.89 -14.58 -7.24
CA VAL A 328 -23.32 -14.27 -7.13
C VAL A 328 -23.48 -12.76 -6.99
N GLU A 329 -24.41 -12.15 -7.70
CA GLU A 329 -24.65 -10.72 -7.57
C GLU A 329 -25.21 -10.38 -6.17
N ALA A 330 -24.63 -9.38 -5.50
CA ALA A 330 -25.14 -8.91 -4.22
C ALA A 330 -26.43 -8.09 -4.40
N THR A 331 -27.41 -8.35 -3.53
CA THR A 331 -28.73 -7.70 -3.55
C THR A 331 -28.60 -6.22 -3.22
N ALA A 332 -29.28 -5.37 -3.99
CA ALA A 332 -29.38 -3.94 -3.72
C ALA A 332 -30.50 -3.63 -2.71
N TYR A 333 -30.21 -2.77 -1.74
CA TYR A 333 -31.16 -2.31 -0.73
C TYR A 333 -31.26 -0.78 -0.76
N ASP A 334 -32.48 -0.27 -0.85
CA ASP A 334 -32.77 1.16 -0.66
C ASP A 334 -32.80 1.46 0.84
N LEU A 335 -31.95 2.38 1.28
CA LEU A 335 -31.62 2.66 2.68
C LEU A 335 -31.71 4.16 3.00
N PRO A 336 -32.87 4.81 2.72
CA PRO A 336 -32.98 6.27 2.72
C PRO A 336 -32.75 6.93 4.09
N GLU A 337 -32.99 6.20 5.19
CA GLU A 337 -32.93 6.72 6.57
C GLU A 337 -31.85 6.03 7.44
N ALA A 338 -31.05 5.12 6.87
CA ALA A 338 -30.19 4.26 7.69
C ALA A 338 -28.88 4.95 8.15
N TYR A 339 -28.32 5.83 7.30
CA TYR A 339 -26.94 6.32 7.45
C TYR A 339 -26.78 7.85 7.49
N HIS A 340 -27.84 8.63 7.37
CA HIS A 340 -27.77 10.11 7.42
C HIS A 340 -27.61 10.71 8.83
N MET A 341 -27.57 9.89 9.89
CA MET A 341 -27.39 10.30 11.30
C MET A 341 -28.35 11.40 11.79
N LYS A 342 -29.66 11.27 11.50
CA LYS A 342 -30.66 12.32 11.77
C LYS A 342 -30.30 13.63 11.05
N GLU A 343 -29.95 13.50 9.77
CA GLU A 343 -29.62 14.59 8.84
C GLU A 343 -28.31 15.32 9.14
N ARG A 344 -27.50 14.80 10.07
CA ARG A 344 -26.13 15.29 10.29
C ARG A 344 -25.17 14.87 9.17
N VAL A 345 -25.54 13.88 8.37
CA VAL A 345 -24.88 13.51 7.11
C VAL A 345 -25.95 13.53 5.98
N PRO A 346 -26.38 14.72 5.56
CA PRO A 346 -27.54 14.89 4.68
C PRO A 346 -27.36 14.25 3.29
N GLU A 347 -26.11 14.09 2.83
CA GLU A 347 -25.79 13.45 1.55
C GLU A 347 -26.25 11.98 1.50
N LEU A 348 -26.43 11.35 2.65
CA LEU A 348 -26.89 9.96 2.78
C LEU A 348 -28.40 9.85 3.01
N LYS A 349 -29.15 10.96 2.97
CA LYS A 349 -30.60 10.99 3.14
C LYS A 349 -31.30 10.81 1.79
N GLY A 350 -32.13 9.79 1.68
CA GLY A 350 -32.91 9.51 0.48
C GLY A 350 -32.05 8.99 -0.69
N GLY A 351 -32.57 7.99 -1.43
CA GLY A 351 -31.91 7.47 -2.63
C GLY A 351 -30.56 6.78 -2.41
N LEU A 352 -30.19 6.48 -1.16
CA LEU A 352 -29.00 5.69 -0.85
C LEU A 352 -29.27 4.21 -1.10
N VAL A 353 -28.72 3.69 -2.18
CA VAL A 353 -28.78 2.26 -2.50
C VAL A 353 -27.41 1.63 -2.26
N LEU A 354 -27.37 0.60 -1.41
CA LEU A 354 -26.16 -0.19 -1.17
C LEU A 354 -26.39 -1.66 -1.53
N LYS A 355 -25.38 -2.29 -2.12
CA LYS A 355 -25.36 -3.75 -2.26
C LYS A 355 -24.99 -4.40 -0.93
N LYS A 356 -25.58 -5.57 -0.65
CA LYS A 356 -25.27 -6.39 0.52
C LYS A 356 -25.32 -7.88 0.15
N CYS A 357 -24.29 -8.61 0.55
CA CYS A 357 -24.24 -10.06 0.37
C CYS A 357 -25.04 -10.78 1.45
N ASP A 358 -25.63 -11.95 1.13
CA ASP A 358 -26.21 -12.81 2.17
C ASP A 358 -25.11 -13.30 3.10
N LEU A 359 -25.35 -13.24 4.42
CA LEU A 359 -24.34 -13.57 5.43
C LEU A 359 -23.80 -15.00 5.29
N LYS A 360 -24.62 -15.97 4.82
CA LYS A 360 -24.19 -17.38 4.65
C LYS A 360 -23.25 -17.56 3.47
N GLN A 361 -23.24 -16.62 2.53
CA GLN A 361 -22.39 -16.63 1.33
C GLN A 361 -21.21 -15.67 1.46
N ALA A 362 -21.37 -14.61 2.26
CA ALA A 362 -20.39 -13.56 2.44
C ALA A 362 -19.07 -14.10 2.98
N ARG A 363 -17.98 -13.88 2.24
CA ARG A 363 -16.64 -14.15 2.77
C ARG A 363 -16.35 -13.27 3.99
N LYS A 364 -15.93 -13.91 5.08
CA LYS A 364 -15.47 -13.23 6.29
C LYS A 364 -14.28 -12.32 5.98
N ILE A 365 -14.33 -11.07 6.43
CA ILE A 365 -13.22 -10.11 6.33
C ILE A 365 -12.31 -10.29 7.56
N ASP A 366 -11.01 -10.48 7.32
CA ASP A 366 -10.00 -10.60 8.36
C ASP A 366 -9.42 -9.27 8.79
N LEU A 367 -9.19 -8.38 7.83
CA LEU A 367 -8.76 -7.01 8.09
C LEU A 367 -9.41 -6.07 7.06
N LEU A 368 -9.91 -4.93 7.54
CA LEU A 368 -10.39 -3.83 6.71
C LEU A 368 -9.49 -2.62 6.96
N PHE A 369 -8.65 -2.30 5.98
CA PHE A 369 -7.79 -1.12 6.01
C PHE A 369 -8.58 0.10 5.52
N LEU A 370 -8.55 1.19 6.29
CA LEU A 370 -9.26 2.42 5.99
C LEU A 370 -8.33 3.62 6.10
N SER A 371 -8.30 4.47 5.07
CA SER A 371 -7.68 5.80 5.10
C SER A 371 -8.61 6.79 4.40
N VAL A 372 -9.40 7.53 5.17
CA VAL A 372 -10.38 8.50 4.66
C VAL A 372 -10.54 9.63 5.68
N GLY A 373 -11.05 10.78 5.26
CA GLY A 373 -11.26 11.95 6.10
C GLY A 373 -10.51 13.20 5.64
N GLY A 374 -9.41 13.05 4.88
CA GLY A 374 -8.66 14.17 4.30
C GLY A 374 -9.51 15.00 3.34
N ASN A 375 -10.22 14.34 2.42
CA ASN A 375 -11.13 15.02 1.51
C ASN A 375 -12.37 15.56 2.22
N ASP A 376 -12.89 14.84 3.23
CA ASP A 376 -14.03 15.28 4.05
C ASP A 376 -13.75 16.62 4.75
N MET A 377 -12.53 16.88 5.21
CA MET A 377 -12.11 18.17 5.79
C MET A 377 -11.73 19.22 4.75
N GLY A 378 -11.81 18.91 3.45
CA GLY A 378 -11.40 19.79 2.37
C GLY A 378 -9.89 20.01 2.26
N PHE A 379 -9.07 19.02 2.63
CA PHE A 379 -7.61 19.18 2.71
C PHE A 379 -6.96 19.65 1.40
N ALA A 380 -7.41 19.16 0.24
CA ALA A 380 -6.93 19.65 -1.06
C ALA A 380 -7.12 21.17 -1.24
N ARG A 381 -8.18 21.74 -0.65
CA ARG A 381 -8.45 23.18 -0.66
C ARG A 381 -7.51 23.94 0.27
N LEU A 382 -7.16 23.35 1.43
CA LEU A 382 -6.15 23.91 2.34
C LEU A 382 -4.75 23.91 1.70
N VAL A 383 -4.38 22.83 1.01
CA VAL A 383 -3.12 22.75 0.27
C VAL A 383 -3.10 23.82 -0.82
N ALA A 384 -4.17 23.92 -1.64
CA ALA A 384 -4.30 24.97 -2.63
C ALA A 384 -4.18 26.38 -2.01
N ASN A 385 -4.77 26.61 -0.82
CA ASN A 385 -4.61 27.87 -0.10
C ASN A 385 -3.14 28.16 0.23
N ALA A 386 -2.43 27.14 0.74
CA ALA A 386 -1.07 27.24 1.25
C ALA A 386 -0.01 27.41 0.16
N VAL A 387 -0.26 26.88 -1.05
CA VAL A 387 0.72 26.89 -2.15
C VAL A 387 0.39 27.87 -3.28
N LEU A 388 -0.80 28.49 -3.29
CA LEU A 388 -1.13 29.54 -4.26
C LEU A 388 -0.83 30.93 -3.70
N ALA A 389 -0.08 31.72 -4.46
CA ALA A 389 0.14 33.14 -4.17
C ALA A 389 -1.19 33.90 -4.00
N ASP A 390 -1.23 34.89 -3.11
CA ASP A 390 -2.48 35.57 -2.75
C ASP A 390 -3.15 36.30 -3.94
N GLN A 391 -2.35 36.76 -4.89
CA GLN A 391 -2.79 37.45 -6.11
C GLN A 391 -3.08 36.50 -7.28
N SER A 392 -2.99 35.18 -7.09
CA SER A 392 -3.14 34.21 -8.19
C SER A 392 -4.57 34.14 -8.72
N SER A 393 -4.73 34.30 -10.04
CA SER A 393 -5.99 34.08 -10.74
C SER A 393 -6.49 32.63 -10.66
N LEU A 394 -5.66 31.68 -10.21
CA LEU A 394 -6.07 30.28 -9.98
C LEU A 394 -7.02 30.14 -8.79
N ARG A 395 -6.98 31.09 -7.85
CA ARG A 395 -7.88 31.11 -6.68
C ARG A 395 -9.35 31.35 -7.06
N SER A 396 -9.62 31.97 -8.21
CA SER A 396 -10.98 32.24 -8.70
C SER A 396 -11.55 31.17 -9.63
N LEU A 397 -10.76 30.15 -10.03
CA LEU A 397 -11.20 29.00 -10.84
C LEU A 397 -11.99 27.96 -10.01
N GLY A 398 -12.88 28.43 -9.13
CA GLY A 398 -13.52 27.70 -8.02
C GLY A 398 -14.32 26.44 -8.35
N GLY A 399 -14.36 25.99 -9.61
CA GLY A 399 -14.86 24.66 -10.00
C GLY A 399 -13.82 23.54 -9.96
N TRP A 400 -12.51 23.85 -10.00
CA TRP A 400 -11.44 22.83 -10.07
C TRP A 400 -10.68 22.64 -8.75
N PHE A 401 -10.62 23.67 -7.89
CA PHE A 401 -10.06 23.60 -6.53
C PHE A 401 -11.12 23.80 -5.44
N GLY A 402 -12.38 24.03 -5.79
CA GLY A 402 -13.36 24.65 -4.87
C GLY A 402 -13.00 26.11 -4.54
N GLN A 403 -13.86 26.81 -3.80
CA GLN A 403 -13.43 28.05 -3.16
C GLN A 403 -12.33 27.71 -2.14
N VAL A 404 -11.23 28.45 -2.17
CA VAL A 404 -10.10 28.28 -1.26
C VAL A 404 -10.61 28.51 0.17
N HIS A 405 -10.69 27.44 0.94
CA HIS A 405 -11.23 27.46 2.30
C HIS A 405 -10.17 27.90 3.30
N GLY A 406 -10.57 28.74 4.25
CA GLY A 406 -9.78 29.06 5.41
C GLY A 406 -9.91 27.97 6.48
N PRO A 407 -9.21 28.16 7.63
CA PRO A 407 -9.30 27.25 8.76
C PRO A 407 -10.72 27.10 9.34
N THR A 408 -11.57 28.12 9.23
CA THR A 408 -12.94 28.13 9.76
C THR A 408 -13.88 27.19 8.98
N GLU A 409 -13.75 27.12 7.66
CA GLU A 409 -14.55 26.20 6.85
C GLU A 409 -14.11 24.74 7.05
N ALA A 410 -12.80 24.50 7.14
CA ALA A 410 -12.27 23.18 7.53
C ALA A 410 -12.79 22.76 8.91
N GLN A 411 -12.96 23.73 9.82
CA GLN A 411 -13.49 23.48 11.14
C GLN A 411 -14.93 22.94 11.11
N ALA A 412 -15.81 23.60 10.37
CA ALA A 412 -17.20 23.15 10.23
C ALA A 412 -17.30 21.74 9.62
N LEU A 413 -16.42 21.41 8.66
CA LEU A 413 -16.35 20.09 8.05
C LEU A 413 -15.86 19.01 9.03
N LEU A 414 -14.90 19.34 9.89
CA LEU A 414 -14.39 18.42 10.91
C LEU A 414 -15.44 18.09 11.98
N ASP A 415 -16.35 19.02 12.30
CA ASP A 415 -17.36 18.82 13.34
C ASP A 415 -18.38 17.72 12.99
N VAL A 416 -18.58 17.43 11.70
CA VAL A 416 -19.47 16.35 11.22
C VAL A 416 -18.75 15.03 10.92
N LEU A 417 -17.40 15.01 10.92
CA LEU A 417 -16.62 13.83 10.55
C LEU A 417 -16.87 12.64 11.48
N GLY A 418 -17.06 12.88 12.78
CA GLY A 418 -17.42 11.83 13.74
C GLY A 418 -18.74 11.12 13.39
N ASP A 419 -19.74 11.86 12.88
CA ASP A 419 -21.01 11.28 12.43
C ASP A 419 -20.86 10.51 11.11
N ARG A 420 -19.97 10.95 10.22
CA ARG A 420 -19.58 10.20 9.02
C ARG A 420 -18.92 8.87 9.40
N TYR A 421 -18.00 8.85 10.38
CA TYR A 421 -17.42 7.59 10.90
C TYR A 421 -18.44 6.69 11.59
N LYS A 422 -19.38 7.27 12.35
CA LYS A 422 -20.50 6.49 12.92
C LYS A 422 -21.34 5.81 11.85
N SER A 423 -21.53 6.48 10.72
CA SER A 423 -22.23 5.91 9.56
C SER A 423 -21.45 4.75 8.96
N LEU A 424 -20.14 4.93 8.72
CA LEU A 424 -19.25 3.86 8.25
C LEU A 424 -19.25 2.65 9.18
N ASN A 425 -19.16 2.88 10.49
CA ASN A 425 -19.20 1.80 11.48
C ASN A 425 -20.46 0.96 11.34
N ARG A 426 -21.63 1.60 11.22
CA ARG A 426 -22.88 0.87 10.99
C ARG A 426 -22.83 0.08 9.70
N ALA A 427 -22.34 0.65 8.60
CA ALA A 427 -22.31 -0.01 7.30
C ALA A 427 -21.31 -1.17 7.26
N PHE A 428 -20.12 -1.04 7.84
CA PHE A 428 -19.14 -2.13 7.91
C PHE A 428 -19.68 -3.33 8.69
N HIS A 429 -20.45 -3.09 9.75
CA HIS A 429 -21.09 -4.15 10.50
C HIS A 429 -22.34 -4.73 9.79
N SER A 430 -23.22 -3.88 9.24
CA SER A 430 -24.53 -4.31 8.73
C SER A 430 -24.52 -4.75 7.26
N ILE A 431 -23.61 -4.21 6.44
CA ILE A 431 -23.49 -4.46 5.00
C ILE A 431 -22.33 -5.42 4.72
N LEU A 432 -21.18 -5.18 5.34
CA LEU A 432 -19.95 -5.95 5.09
C LEU A 432 -19.71 -7.08 6.10
N HIS A 433 -20.63 -7.25 7.06
CA HIS A 433 -20.66 -8.33 8.04
C HIS A 433 -19.39 -8.45 8.90
N VAL A 434 -18.69 -7.35 9.16
CA VAL A 434 -17.66 -7.32 10.21
C VAL A 434 -18.38 -7.56 11.55
N PRO A 435 -17.97 -8.53 12.40
CA PRO A 435 -18.66 -8.75 13.67
C PRO A 435 -18.48 -7.57 14.65
N TRP A 436 -19.54 -7.18 15.36
CA TRP A 436 -19.50 -6.08 16.35
C TRP A 436 -18.51 -6.29 17.50
N ASN A 437 -18.23 -7.54 17.86
CA ASN A 437 -17.23 -7.90 18.88
C ASN A 437 -15.81 -8.10 18.30
N GLU A 438 -15.64 -7.80 17.02
CA GLU A 438 -14.37 -7.86 16.27
C GLU A 438 -14.12 -6.57 15.48
N SER A 439 -14.66 -5.45 15.95
CA SER A 439 -14.48 -4.12 15.34
C SER A 439 -13.02 -3.69 15.24
N ASP A 440 -12.10 -4.27 16.02
CA ASP A 440 -10.68 -3.96 15.93
C ASP A 440 -10.01 -4.48 14.64
N ARG A 441 -10.73 -5.30 13.84
CA ARG A 441 -10.38 -5.66 12.46
C ARG A 441 -10.49 -4.49 11.49
N ILE A 442 -11.23 -3.44 11.85
CA ILE A 442 -11.27 -2.18 11.09
C ILE A 442 -10.05 -1.36 11.55
N VAL A 443 -9.12 -1.14 10.63
CA VAL A 443 -7.84 -0.49 10.89
C VAL A 443 -7.81 0.88 10.19
N LEU A 444 -8.09 1.92 10.95
CA LEU A 444 -8.04 3.31 10.49
C LEU A 444 -6.60 3.84 10.55
N THR A 445 -6.07 4.26 9.40
CA THR A 445 -4.70 4.76 9.26
C THR A 445 -4.72 6.29 9.20
N GLY A 446 -4.02 6.93 10.15
CA GLY A 446 -3.85 8.38 10.18
C GLY A 446 -2.98 8.87 9.03
N TYR A 447 -3.08 10.17 8.71
CA TYR A 447 -2.26 10.80 7.68
C TYR A 447 -0.90 11.23 8.25
N PRO A 448 0.22 11.14 7.51
CA PRO A 448 1.50 11.69 7.93
C PRO A 448 1.51 13.23 7.97
N PRO A 449 2.33 13.86 8.83
CA PRO A 449 2.53 15.31 8.81
C PRO A 449 3.25 15.72 7.52
N MET A 450 2.63 16.60 6.74
CA MET A 450 3.15 17.00 5.43
C MET A 450 4.20 18.10 5.51
N ALA A 451 3.92 19.17 6.25
CA ALA A 451 4.75 20.37 6.26
C ALA A 451 5.71 20.47 7.45
N ALA A 452 5.67 19.52 8.38
CA ALA A 452 6.48 19.55 9.60
C ALA A 452 7.97 19.27 9.29
N LEU A 453 8.84 20.05 9.93
CA LEU A 453 10.29 19.87 9.88
C LEU A 453 10.76 18.89 10.96
N GLU A 454 12.07 18.64 11.02
CA GLU A 454 12.70 17.66 11.92
C GLU A 454 12.45 17.95 13.40
N ASP A 455 12.36 19.22 13.80
CA ASP A 455 12.08 19.62 15.18
C ASP A 455 10.63 19.36 15.63
N GLY A 456 9.75 18.93 14.71
CA GLY A 456 8.33 18.68 14.94
C GLY A 456 7.50 19.91 15.30
N LYS A 457 8.08 21.12 15.25
CA LYS A 457 7.44 22.40 15.68
C LYS A 457 7.43 23.43 14.58
N SER A 458 8.50 23.48 13.81
CA SER A 458 8.66 24.31 12.64
C SER A 458 7.99 23.65 11.44
N VAL A 459 7.53 24.48 10.52
CA VAL A 459 6.92 24.04 9.26
C VAL A 459 7.69 24.64 8.09
N CYS A 460 7.48 24.09 6.90
CA CYS A 460 7.98 24.58 5.62
C CYS A 460 8.09 26.13 5.57
N PRO A 461 9.25 26.69 5.22
CA PRO A 461 9.42 28.13 5.07
C PRO A 461 8.67 28.66 3.84
N ASP A 462 8.57 29.99 3.72
CA ASP A 462 8.09 30.63 2.51
C ASP A 462 9.04 30.35 1.33
N GLY A 463 8.51 30.07 0.14
CA GLY A 463 9.34 29.89 -1.06
C GLY A 463 8.75 28.99 -2.15
N GLN A 464 9.51 28.76 -3.22
CA GLN A 464 9.07 27.98 -4.39
C GLN A 464 9.80 26.64 -4.57
N ALA A 465 10.60 26.19 -3.61
CA ALA A 465 11.34 24.94 -3.76
C ALA A 465 10.38 23.76 -3.97
N GLY A 466 10.60 22.96 -5.01
CA GLY A 466 9.70 21.87 -5.41
C GLY A 466 8.44 22.33 -6.13
N MET A 467 8.24 23.63 -6.34
CA MET A 467 7.00 24.21 -6.84
C MET A 467 7.18 25.07 -8.09
N THR A 468 8.32 24.95 -8.77
CA THR A 468 8.68 25.82 -9.90
C THR A 468 8.03 25.45 -11.24
N VAL A 469 7.17 24.42 -11.31
CA VAL A 469 6.42 24.09 -12.55
C VAL A 469 5.58 25.28 -13.01
N LEU A 470 4.93 25.99 -12.08
CA LEU A 470 4.16 27.20 -12.38
C LEU A 470 4.62 28.36 -11.48
N PRO A 471 4.80 29.57 -12.04
CA PRO A 471 5.19 30.75 -11.26
C PRO A 471 4.21 31.10 -10.13
N ASP A 472 2.93 30.74 -10.28
CA ASP A 472 1.87 30.97 -9.30
C ASP A 472 2.03 30.17 -7.99
N PHE A 473 2.84 29.10 -8.00
CA PHE A 473 3.04 28.29 -6.82
C PHE A 473 4.14 28.87 -5.93
N ALA A 474 3.81 29.07 -4.66
CA ALA A 474 4.73 29.44 -3.60
C ALA A 474 4.14 28.96 -2.26
N MET A 475 4.94 28.23 -1.49
CA MET A 475 4.61 27.85 -0.14
C MET A 475 4.52 29.10 0.74
N SER A 476 3.47 29.17 1.56
CA SER A 476 3.36 30.13 2.66
C SER A 476 3.52 29.43 4.00
N GLN A 477 4.55 29.77 4.77
CA GLN A 477 4.81 29.21 6.10
C GLN A 477 3.64 29.44 7.04
N LYS A 478 3.03 30.63 7.01
CA LYS A 478 1.85 30.96 7.83
C LYS A 478 0.70 29.99 7.53
N LYS A 479 0.34 29.83 6.26
CA LYS A 479 -0.76 28.97 5.84
C LYS A 479 -0.45 27.49 6.03
N ALA A 480 0.80 27.08 5.86
CA ALA A 480 1.25 25.72 6.18
C ALA A 480 1.07 25.40 7.67
N ARG A 481 1.33 26.37 8.55
CA ARG A 481 1.08 26.23 10.00
C ARG A 481 -0.40 26.08 10.31
N GLU A 482 -1.25 26.91 9.69
CA GLU A 482 -2.71 26.83 9.83
C GLU A 482 -3.26 25.47 9.34
N ALA A 483 -2.81 25.00 8.17
CA ALA A 483 -3.16 23.69 7.64
C ALA A 483 -2.66 22.55 8.55
N GLY A 484 -1.47 22.70 9.16
CA GLY A 484 -0.94 21.76 10.15
C GLY A 484 -1.85 21.62 11.37
N VAL A 485 -2.37 22.73 11.90
CA VAL A 485 -3.34 22.69 13.02
C VAL A 485 -4.61 21.92 12.64
N ALA A 486 -5.14 22.14 11.44
CA ALA A 486 -6.30 21.41 10.95
C ALA A 486 -6.01 19.90 10.77
N ALA A 487 -4.82 19.55 10.29
CA ALA A 487 -4.37 18.15 10.15
C ALA A 487 -4.22 17.44 11.51
N GLU A 488 -3.68 18.12 12.54
CA GLU A 488 -3.62 17.56 13.90
C GLU A 488 -5.03 17.35 14.48
N ARG A 489 -5.96 18.29 14.23
CA ARG A 489 -7.36 18.12 14.64
C ARG A 489 -8.03 16.94 13.94
N LEU A 490 -7.81 16.77 12.64
CA LEU A 490 -8.27 15.59 11.89
C LEU A 490 -7.75 14.30 12.55
N ASN A 491 -6.44 14.22 12.81
CA ASN A 491 -5.83 13.04 13.43
C ASN A 491 -6.44 12.74 14.82
N ALA A 492 -6.69 13.78 15.62
CA ALA A 492 -7.35 13.63 16.93
C ALA A 492 -8.79 13.11 16.82
N ILE A 493 -9.57 13.58 15.85
CA ILE A 493 -10.92 13.07 15.58
C ILE A 493 -10.86 11.62 15.12
N MET A 494 -9.97 11.28 14.18
CA MET A 494 -9.76 9.90 13.72
C MET A 494 -9.43 8.95 14.89
N ALA A 495 -8.49 9.33 15.75
CA ALA A 495 -8.12 8.54 16.93
C ALA A 495 -9.29 8.37 17.91
N THR A 496 -10.05 9.44 18.14
CA THR A 496 -11.20 9.43 19.05
C THR A 496 -12.33 8.56 18.49
N SER A 497 -12.69 8.72 17.22
CA SER A 497 -13.73 7.90 16.58
C SER A 497 -13.33 6.43 16.48
N ALA A 498 -12.05 6.13 16.19
CA ALA A 498 -11.55 4.75 16.23
C ALA A 498 -11.72 4.14 17.63
N LYS A 499 -11.35 4.88 18.68
CA LYS A 499 -11.56 4.44 20.07
C LYS A 499 -13.03 4.23 20.41
N GLU A 500 -13.91 5.17 20.03
CA GLU A 500 -15.36 5.10 20.28
C GLU A 500 -16.03 3.90 19.59
N HIS A 501 -15.50 3.47 18.45
CA HIS A 501 -16.02 2.34 17.67
C HIS A 501 -15.23 1.04 17.86
N ASN A 502 -14.27 1.01 18.79
CA ASN A 502 -13.37 -0.12 19.03
C ASN A 502 -12.58 -0.55 17.78
N TRP A 503 -12.30 0.38 16.87
CA TRP A 503 -11.41 0.17 15.73
C TRP A 503 -9.96 0.21 16.19
N SER A 504 -9.07 -0.35 15.37
CA SER A 504 -7.64 -0.14 15.50
C SER A 504 -7.24 1.17 14.81
N PHE A 505 -6.46 2.00 15.48
CA PHE A 505 -5.89 3.22 14.90
C PHE A 505 -4.38 3.06 14.68
N VAL A 506 -3.89 3.53 13.53
CA VAL A 506 -2.48 3.44 13.13
C VAL A 506 -1.92 4.83 12.86
N ASP A 507 -1.03 5.27 13.73
CA ASP A 507 -0.37 6.58 13.66
C ASP A 507 1.14 6.53 13.91
N ALA A 508 1.71 5.35 14.21
CA ALA A 508 3.13 5.19 14.54
C ALA A 508 4.08 5.74 13.44
N HIS A 509 3.71 5.60 12.16
CA HIS A 509 4.48 6.11 11.03
C HIS A 509 4.63 7.64 11.07
N ARG A 510 3.73 8.39 11.72
CA ARG A 510 3.78 9.86 11.75
C ARG A 510 5.08 10.38 12.35
N ARG A 511 5.66 9.64 13.31
CA ARG A 511 6.98 9.95 13.88
C ARG A 511 8.09 9.78 12.83
N ASP A 512 8.02 8.73 12.03
CA ASP A 512 9.05 8.42 11.03
C ASP A 512 9.06 9.43 9.87
N PHE A 513 7.96 10.14 9.67
CA PHE A 513 7.83 11.25 8.72
C PHE A 513 8.43 12.59 9.22
N GLN A 514 8.80 12.70 10.50
CA GLN A 514 9.46 13.91 11.01
C GLN A 514 10.80 14.12 10.28
N GLY A 515 11.01 15.33 9.74
CA GLY A 515 12.18 15.64 8.91
C GLY A 515 12.15 15.03 7.50
N ARG A 516 11.05 14.38 7.11
CA ARG A 516 10.83 13.78 5.77
C ARG A 516 9.59 14.33 5.06
N GLY A 517 9.02 15.42 5.59
CA GLY A 517 7.91 16.16 5.00
C GLY A 517 8.25 16.79 3.64
N LEU A 518 7.29 17.52 3.07
CA LEU A 518 7.36 18.14 1.73
C LEU A 518 8.61 19.00 1.50
N CYS A 519 9.13 19.65 2.53
CA CYS A 519 10.28 20.56 2.44
C CYS A 519 11.60 19.92 2.91
N ALA A 520 11.61 18.61 3.17
CA ALA A 520 12.84 17.89 3.46
C ALA A 520 13.77 17.88 2.25
N GLY A 521 15.08 17.91 2.50
CA GLY A 521 16.10 18.06 1.45
C GLY A 521 16.34 19.50 0.99
N TRP A 522 15.87 20.51 1.75
CA TRP A 522 16.20 21.91 1.52
C TRP A 522 17.70 22.17 1.78
N ALA A 523 18.53 21.92 0.76
CA ALA A 523 19.91 22.38 0.68
C ALA A 523 20.15 22.91 -0.73
N ASP A 524 20.91 24.01 -0.85
CA ASP A 524 21.23 24.64 -2.15
C ASP A 524 22.04 23.71 -3.10
N MET A 525 22.48 22.56 -2.60
CA MET A 525 23.13 21.50 -3.38
C MET A 525 22.43 20.17 -3.13
N ALA A 526 21.52 19.80 -4.03
CA ALA A 526 20.96 18.45 -4.05
C ALA A 526 22.08 17.43 -4.33
N LEU A 527 22.19 16.40 -3.48
CA LEU A 527 23.21 15.35 -3.62
C LEU A 527 22.90 14.39 -4.78
N ASN A 528 21.65 14.34 -5.24
CA ASN A 528 21.19 13.53 -6.37
C ASN A 528 19.93 14.15 -7.02
N SER A 529 19.57 13.69 -8.22
CA SER A 529 18.40 14.20 -8.96
C SER A 529 17.06 13.91 -8.30
N ALA A 530 16.94 12.88 -7.45
CA ALA A 530 15.69 12.50 -6.78
C ALA A 530 15.33 13.44 -5.62
N ASP A 531 16.32 14.03 -4.96
CA ASP A 531 16.13 15.04 -3.92
C ASP A 531 16.13 16.48 -4.46
N ASP A 532 16.60 16.73 -5.69
CA ASP A 532 16.63 18.07 -6.28
C ASP A 532 15.22 18.65 -6.43
N LEU A 533 15.01 19.78 -5.76
CA LEU A 533 13.75 20.48 -5.70
C LEU A 533 13.53 21.40 -6.91
N ARG A 534 14.50 21.54 -7.82
CA ARG A 534 14.37 22.34 -9.04
C ARG A 534 13.86 21.48 -10.19
N LEU A 535 12.94 22.04 -10.98
CA LEU A 535 12.49 21.40 -12.21
C LEU A 535 13.54 21.58 -13.31
N PRO A 536 13.92 20.52 -14.06
CA PRO A 536 14.82 20.66 -15.20
C PRO A 536 14.15 21.45 -16.32
N ILE A 537 14.78 22.56 -16.73
CA ILE A 537 14.33 23.41 -17.83
C ILE A 537 15.45 23.47 -18.88
N GLN A 538 15.07 23.34 -20.14
CA GLN A 538 15.98 23.46 -21.27
C GLN A 538 16.17 24.94 -21.63
N ARG A 539 17.42 25.39 -21.62
CA ARG A 539 17.82 26.73 -22.05
C ARG A 539 18.99 26.60 -23.02
N ASP A 540 18.89 27.24 -24.18
CA ASP A 540 19.91 27.19 -25.23
C ASP A 540 20.38 25.75 -25.58
N GLY A 541 19.42 24.81 -25.60
CA GLY A 541 19.66 23.39 -25.89
C GLY A 541 20.25 22.57 -24.73
N LYS A 542 20.55 23.19 -23.59
CA LYS A 542 21.11 22.54 -22.40
C LYS A 542 20.06 22.40 -21.29
N TRP A 543 20.03 21.25 -20.64
CA TRP A 543 19.19 21.02 -19.46
C TRP A 543 19.88 21.46 -18.18
N GLU A 544 19.16 22.22 -17.35
CA GLU A 544 19.58 22.56 -16.00
C GLU A 544 18.41 22.36 -15.01
N PRO A 545 18.64 21.76 -13.83
CA PRO A 545 19.94 21.35 -13.30
C PRO A 545 20.44 19.97 -13.76
N TYR A 546 19.56 19.12 -14.31
CA TYR A 546 19.90 17.78 -14.80
C TYR A 546 19.06 17.43 -16.04
N ASN A 547 19.43 16.38 -16.76
CA ASN A 547 18.64 15.91 -17.89
C ASN A 547 17.38 15.16 -17.40
N PRO A 548 16.17 15.54 -17.83
CA PRO A 548 14.93 14.95 -17.32
C PRO A 548 14.80 13.44 -17.55
N ALA A 549 15.50 12.87 -18.54
CA ALA A 549 15.53 11.43 -18.76
C ALA A 549 16.29 10.65 -17.67
N ASP A 550 17.10 11.33 -16.86
CA ASP A 550 17.84 10.74 -15.73
C ASP A 550 17.03 10.79 -14.42
N TRP A 551 15.78 11.27 -14.48
CA TRP A 551 14.86 11.24 -13.33
C TRP A 551 14.50 9.81 -12.94
N ARG A 552 14.70 9.47 -11.66
CA ARG A 552 14.34 8.17 -11.09
C ARG A 552 13.16 8.31 -10.14
N ALA A 553 11.96 7.99 -10.61
CA ALA A 553 10.72 8.18 -9.87
C ALA A 553 10.71 7.47 -8.49
N TYR A 554 11.30 6.28 -8.38
CA TYR A 554 11.29 5.46 -7.16
C TYR A 554 12.63 5.42 -6.43
N ALA A 555 13.63 6.19 -6.87
CA ALA A 555 14.89 6.25 -6.14
C ALA A 555 14.66 6.76 -4.71
N SER A 556 15.41 6.15 -3.77
CA SER A 556 15.41 6.56 -2.38
C SER A 556 15.83 8.01 -2.23
N ARG A 557 15.18 8.71 -1.31
CA ARG A 557 15.30 10.15 -1.13
C ARG A 557 15.00 10.56 0.31
N GLN A 558 15.47 11.73 0.74
CA GLN A 558 15.20 12.21 2.09
C GLN A 558 13.71 12.53 2.28
N ARG A 559 13.10 13.11 1.25
CA ARG A 559 11.73 13.60 1.24
C ARG A 559 10.72 12.50 0.90
N TRP A 560 9.78 12.23 1.79
CA TRP A 560 8.74 11.21 1.58
C TRP A 560 7.44 11.73 0.99
N PHE A 561 7.39 12.98 0.53
CA PHE A 561 6.26 13.55 -0.20
C PHE A 561 6.66 14.03 -1.59
N ARG A 562 5.76 13.87 -2.56
CA ARG A 562 5.91 14.44 -3.90
C ARG A 562 5.60 15.93 -3.87
N THR A 563 6.51 16.74 -4.36
CA THR A 563 6.25 18.15 -4.68
C THR A 563 5.56 18.28 -6.03
N PRO A 564 4.99 19.44 -6.40
CA PRO A 564 4.50 19.70 -7.76
C PRO A 564 5.53 19.40 -8.86
N ASN A 565 6.82 19.70 -8.61
CA ASN A 565 7.92 19.33 -9.51
C ASN A 565 8.06 17.81 -9.61
N ASP A 566 8.06 17.08 -8.48
CA ASP A 566 8.14 15.62 -8.47
C ASP A 566 6.95 14.97 -9.20
N ALA A 567 5.75 15.53 -9.00
CA ALA A 567 4.50 15.07 -9.62
C ALA A 567 4.55 15.25 -11.15
N PHE A 568 5.01 16.42 -11.61
CA PHE A 568 5.26 16.67 -13.02
C PHE A 568 6.27 15.67 -13.61
N MET A 569 7.36 15.40 -12.90
CA MET A 569 8.42 14.49 -13.35
C MET A 569 8.04 12.99 -13.24
N THR A 570 6.93 12.65 -12.58
CA THR A 570 6.55 11.26 -12.31
C THR A 570 5.27 10.83 -13.04
N GLY A 571 4.17 11.59 -12.87
CA GLY A 571 2.88 11.26 -13.48
C GLY A 571 2.61 12.03 -14.78
N HIS A 572 3.04 13.30 -14.86
CA HIS A 572 2.90 14.19 -16.03
C HIS A 572 1.51 14.12 -16.69
N PHE A 573 0.45 14.17 -15.89
CA PHE A 573 -0.92 14.02 -16.34
C PHE A 573 -1.35 15.13 -17.31
N HIS A 574 -1.94 14.73 -18.44
CA HIS A 574 -2.49 15.61 -19.46
C HIS A 574 -3.79 15.03 -19.99
N VAL A 575 -4.69 15.91 -20.45
CA VAL A 575 -5.95 15.53 -21.09
C VAL A 575 -5.93 15.81 -22.59
N PRO A 576 -6.75 15.09 -23.40
CA PRO A 576 -6.83 15.33 -24.84
C PRO A 576 -7.27 16.76 -25.18
N GLN A 577 -6.76 17.33 -26.29
CA GLN A 577 -7.10 18.70 -26.71
C GLN A 577 -8.61 18.94 -26.89
N GLY A 578 -9.34 17.96 -27.44
CA GLY A 578 -10.79 18.06 -27.62
C GLY A 578 -11.57 18.20 -26.31
N MET A 579 -11.08 17.55 -25.24
CA MET A 579 -11.66 17.69 -23.90
C MET A 579 -11.42 19.10 -23.34
N MET A 580 -10.21 19.65 -23.51
CA MET A 580 -9.88 21.01 -23.06
C MET A 580 -10.73 22.08 -23.74
N GLN A 581 -10.95 21.97 -25.05
CA GLN A 581 -11.78 22.91 -25.80
C GLN A 581 -13.25 22.87 -25.34
N THR A 582 -13.74 21.67 -25.01
CA THR A 582 -15.12 21.46 -24.53
C THR A 582 -15.32 22.02 -23.12
N VAL A 583 -14.34 21.81 -22.22
CA VAL A 583 -14.45 22.19 -20.81
C VAL A 583 -14.12 23.66 -20.56
N LEU A 584 -13.08 24.21 -21.20
CA LEU A 584 -12.64 25.59 -20.98
C LEU A 584 -13.20 26.61 -21.98
N LYS A 585 -13.98 26.17 -22.98
CA LYS A 585 -14.64 27.02 -24.01
C LYS A 585 -13.74 28.10 -24.64
N ALA A 586 -12.43 27.91 -24.66
CA ALA A 586 -11.49 28.95 -25.09
C ALA A 586 -10.18 28.37 -25.61
N GLN A 587 -9.73 28.93 -26.74
CA GLN A 587 -8.40 28.72 -27.30
C GLN A 587 -7.35 29.45 -26.42
N GLY A 588 -6.18 28.84 -26.21
CA GLY A 588 -5.02 29.54 -25.61
C GLY A 588 -4.63 29.18 -24.17
N TYR A 589 -5.29 28.19 -23.54
CA TYR A 589 -4.98 27.77 -22.16
C TYR A 589 -4.05 26.56 -22.06
N ASN A 590 -3.00 26.48 -22.89
CA ASN A 590 -2.02 25.38 -22.83
C ASN A 590 -1.33 25.27 -21.46
N TRP A 591 -1.18 26.39 -20.73
CA TRP A 591 -0.66 26.39 -19.37
C TRP A 591 -1.51 25.61 -18.37
N VAL A 592 -2.81 25.38 -18.64
CA VAL A 592 -3.66 24.53 -17.77
C VAL A 592 -3.21 23.08 -17.79
N GLN A 593 -2.59 22.62 -18.89
CA GLN A 593 -1.96 21.30 -18.92
C GLN A 593 -0.79 21.20 -17.93
N LEU A 594 -0.02 22.29 -17.73
CA LEU A 594 1.01 22.31 -16.68
C LEU A 594 0.41 22.26 -15.29
N LEU A 595 -0.70 22.96 -15.06
CA LEU A 595 -1.41 22.91 -13.78
C LEU A 595 -1.85 21.47 -13.47
N LEU A 596 -2.48 20.80 -14.43
CA LEU A 596 -2.86 19.39 -14.33
C LEU A 596 -1.66 18.50 -14.08
N ALA A 597 -0.61 18.62 -14.90
CA ALA A 597 0.60 17.82 -14.76
C ALA A 597 1.27 18.00 -13.38
N ALA A 598 1.20 19.21 -12.81
CA ALA A 598 1.78 19.51 -11.50
C ALA A 598 0.89 19.12 -10.32
N THR A 599 -0.41 18.87 -10.49
CA THR A 599 -1.35 18.70 -9.36
C THR A 599 -2.09 17.36 -9.39
N TYR A 600 -2.64 16.96 -10.55
CA TYR A 600 -3.33 15.68 -10.76
C TYR A 600 -2.35 14.50 -10.94
N SER A 601 -1.04 14.73 -10.84
CA SER A 601 -0.01 13.69 -10.89
C SER A 601 0.46 13.26 -9.49
N GLY A 602 -0.35 13.52 -8.47
CA GLY A 602 -0.09 13.17 -7.07
C GLY A 602 0.88 14.08 -6.33
N ALA A 603 0.88 15.38 -6.64
CA ALA A 603 1.54 16.34 -5.78
C ALA A 603 0.96 16.28 -4.37
N PHE A 604 1.81 16.51 -3.37
CA PHE A 604 1.49 16.47 -1.95
C PHE A 604 1.11 15.09 -1.41
N HIS A 605 1.33 14.02 -2.18
CA HIS A 605 1.12 12.65 -1.73
C HIS A 605 2.43 11.97 -1.31
N PRO A 606 2.38 10.92 -0.47
CA PRO A 606 3.57 10.18 -0.11
C PRO A 606 4.26 9.57 -1.33
N THR A 607 5.58 9.50 -1.30
CA THR A 607 6.39 8.73 -2.25
C THR A 607 6.21 7.23 -2.01
N ALA A 608 6.81 6.40 -2.86
CA ALA A 608 6.81 4.96 -2.68
C ALA A 608 7.45 4.52 -1.36
N GLU A 609 8.55 5.16 -0.92
CA GLU A 609 9.13 4.95 0.42
C GLU A 609 8.20 5.44 1.53
N GLY A 610 7.55 6.60 1.34
CA GLY A 610 6.57 7.11 2.29
C GLY A 610 5.40 6.13 2.51
N HIS A 611 4.86 5.58 1.43
CA HIS A 611 3.85 4.52 1.53
C HIS A 611 4.38 3.24 2.17
N ALA A 612 5.64 2.87 1.93
CA ALA A 612 6.26 1.71 2.57
C ALA A 612 6.39 1.90 4.10
N ALA A 613 6.76 3.10 4.57
CA ALA A 613 6.79 3.43 5.99
C ALA A 613 5.40 3.40 6.65
N ILE A 614 4.36 3.90 5.94
CA ILE A 614 2.97 3.77 6.42
C ILE A 614 2.56 2.28 6.49
N ALA A 615 2.95 1.49 5.48
CA ALA A 615 2.65 0.07 5.43
C ALA A 615 3.32 -0.74 6.55
N ASP A 616 4.54 -0.37 6.98
CA ASP A 616 5.20 -0.99 8.15
C ASP A 616 4.38 -0.80 9.42
N ALA A 617 3.89 0.43 9.68
CA ALA A 617 3.03 0.70 10.83
C ALA A 617 1.69 -0.06 10.75
N LEU A 618 1.11 -0.14 9.55
CA LEU A 618 -0.15 -0.86 9.32
C LEU A 618 0.02 -2.38 9.48
N ALA A 619 1.09 -2.96 8.94
CA ALA A 619 1.43 -4.38 9.08
C ALA A 619 1.71 -4.74 10.54
N ALA A 620 2.48 -3.92 11.26
CA ALA A 620 2.76 -4.12 12.68
C ALA A 620 1.48 -4.18 13.52
N ARG A 621 0.53 -3.26 13.30
CA ARG A 621 -0.78 -3.30 13.99
C ARG A 621 -1.59 -4.54 13.61
N SER A 622 -1.55 -4.91 12.34
CA SER A 622 -2.31 -6.03 11.78
C SER A 622 -1.87 -7.39 12.33
N ARG A 623 -0.56 -7.60 12.56
CA ARG A 623 -0.02 -8.84 13.16
C ARG A 623 -0.70 -9.15 14.50
N GLY A 624 -0.78 -8.17 15.40
CA GLY A 624 -1.42 -8.35 16.70
C GLY A 624 -2.91 -8.70 16.62
N ILE A 625 -3.63 -8.20 15.62
CA ILE A 625 -5.04 -8.56 15.38
C ILE A 625 -5.14 -10.00 14.88
N ILE A 626 -4.32 -10.38 13.90
CA ILE A 626 -4.29 -11.74 13.34
C ILE A 626 -4.00 -12.77 14.43
N GLU A 627 -2.98 -12.54 15.26
CA GLU A 627 -2.58 -13.41 16.38
C GLU A 627 -3.70 -13.55 17.43
N LYS A 628 -4.33 -12.42 17.80
CA LYS A 628 -5.48 -12.39 18.72
C LYS A 628 -6.61 -13.31 18.25
N TYR A 629 -6.94 -13.31 16.96
CA TYR A 629 -8.05 -14.10 16.42
C TYR A 629 -7.66 -15.54 16.08
N ALA A 630 -6.40 -15.81 15.71
CA ALA A 630 -5.88 -17.17 15.54
C ALA A 630 -5.98 -17.97 16.86
N SER A 631 -5.52 -17.39 17.98
CA SER A 631 -5.57 -18.03 19.30
C SER A 631 -6.99 -18.26 19.85
N ARG A 632 -7.97 -17.44 19.43
CA ARG A 632 -9.40 -17.63 19.77
C ARG A 632 -10.02 -18.76 18.96
N GLY A 633 -9.61 -18.93 17.70
CA GLY A 633 -10.04 -20.04 16.85
C GLY A 633 -9.58 -21.38 17.41
N GLN A 634 -8.31 -21.50 17.79
CA GLN A 634 -7.74 -22.72 18.39
C GLN A 634 -8.48 -23.12 19.68
N ARG A 635 -8.66 -22.19 20.63
CA ARG A 635 -9.39 -22.45 21.89
C ARG A 635 -10.85 -22.89 21.69
N ARG A 636 -11.50 -22.45 20.60
CA ARG A 636 -12.86 -22.88 20.26
C ARG A 636 -12.91 -24.26 19.58
N ALA A 637 -11.81 -24.70 18.98
CA ALA A 637 -11.70 -26.03 18.38
C ALA A 637 -11.32 -27.11 19.41
N GLU A 638 -10.67 -26.70 20.51
CA GLU A 638 -10.31 -27.57 21.65
C GLU A 638 -11.45 -27.77 22.67
N GLN A 639 -12.52 -26.95 22.59
CA GLN A 639 -13.75 -27.06 23.39
C GLN A 639 -14.84 -27.73 22.58
#